data_AF-A0A7Z9TRU5-F1
#
_entry.id   AF-A0A7Z9TRU5-F1
#
_cell.length_a   1.000
_cell.length_b   1.000
_cell.length_c   1.000
_cell.angle_alpha   90.00
_cell.angle_beta   90.00
_cell.angle_gamma   90.00
#
_symmetry.space_group_name_H-M   'P 1'
#
loop_
_entity.id
_entity.type
_entity.pdbx_description
1 polymer ?
#
loop_
_entity_poly.entity_id
_entity_poly.type
_entity_poly.pdbx_seq_one_letter_code
_entity_poly.pdbx_strand_id
1 'polypeptide(L)'
;MPCNPQGEFAASGFKILLQSLSSTKISDSLRGSYHVIHLKKWKEYAQREFNEMGRINRLRLESLVALSDEEMYRTMYEGLLLFDINPEDAPALGVQEKTGKFDENGKPVMRSIAFDIFKKGAIHGIEGLERFLPSASIKGEAGMDAHLEQEFSGTDLVSYFKQDSGNMIKSLTTIGSLGGIGHKPDSDMDAQVIINTNPEFQFSWNDADFLVALIANVMESFYENYLRNALTAEERREFKLTATETLKQKCGTGLSEEEQRVIEFIFASSYRWELRKLIQDHLRQRPAEEQKRLFMSAVVTTLKKFPDCEDLLAPLNNFFSFIKKSGGDLHKKSFPYSLKKFNKEKVLNWLVDFYCNSFLDEAGTHQILWRYAVVNNMSPDSLPEEKKRSCFLSSLTNNSQLSLLLNEFFDHLSSQVAYASRANVSEAIQVLKQHFSTHNLVLDEGLEKQIMSKLEIRYSSRMVKLIETFSDAQAQEIEAEIEYPFHLKIQQAEAYLTKKYPTTEIHFFTNILRKQRNGQHTPFLVSPEGSMAYALMLNDFLLNPAVMICGITPMPFDLPKNFKVLSSIGVFPEGEWTLKQNLVAEYITKDLAVETEGEDEQEKKKPPVNLQILQEETESFVLGKLPNWGEIIIPREMFLGHALPIFLRESEKISHRNLPKALLNCWWLEMIVCIDREDDLPTSLTRLLWNPEGRNFIRDQRKGPLIDAIMKMEQDYPALQLDPWWLKFTEMLVRFESYEQDDEEEPDFELNTLSETQKNIVFCFAQHMRISDIINF
;
A
#
# COMPACT_ATOMS: atom_id res chain seq x y z
N MET A 1 -21.91 4.45 20.10
CA MET A 1 -22.86 3.32 19.94
C MET A 1 -24.26 3.86 19.65
N PRO A 2 -24.85 3.58 18.47
CA PRO A 2 -26.16 4.14 18.08
C PRO A 2 -27.33 3.65 18.93
N CYS A 3 -27.11 2.62 19.76
CA CYS A 3 -28.10 2.05 20.69
C CYS A 3 -27.43 1.87 22.06
N ASN A 4 -27.18 2.95 22.82
CA ASN A 4 -26.44 2.86 24.08
C ASN A 4 -27.37 2.74 25.31
N PRO A 5 -27.21 1.71 26.17
CA PRO A 5 -27.63 1.79 27.55
C PRO A 5 -26.52 2.40 28.42
N GLN A 6 -26.72 3.65 28.84
CA GLN A 6 -26.30 4.30 30.10
C GLN A 6 -24.83 4.22 30.61
N GLY A 7 -24.12 5.36 30.52
CA GLY A 7 -23.23 5.91 31.59
C GLY A 7 -21.89 5.23 31.94
N GLU A 8 -21.23 5.73 32.99
CA GLU A 8 -19.95 5.22 33.57
C GLU A 8 -20.01 3.74 33.97
N PHE A 9 -21.20 3.23 34.31
CA PHE A 9 -21.44 1.82 34.63
C PHE A 9 -21.17 0.89 33.43
N ALA A 10 -21.49 1.34 32.20
CA ALA A 10 -21.16 0.63 30.97
C ALA A 10 -19.65 0.61 30.70
N ALA A 11 -18.92 1.66 31.05
CA ALA A 11 -17.47 1.72 30.91
C ALA A 11 -16.76 0.75 31.88
N SER A 12 -17.20 0.65 33.14
CA SER A 12 -16.68 -0.34 34.09
C SER A 12 -16.94 -1.78 33.64
N GLY A 13 -18.16 -2.06 33.14
CA GLY A 13 -18.50 -3.38 32.61
C GLY A 13 -17.69 -3.75 31.35
N PHE A 14 -17.42 -2.77 30.49
CA PHE A 14 -16.58 -2.94 29.31
C PHE A 14 -15.13 -3.22 29.68
N LYS A 15 -14.56 -2.48 30.65
CA LYS A 15 -13.19 -2.71 31.13
C LYS A 15 -13.03 -4.12 31.71
N ILE A 16 -14.01 -4.59 32.51
CA ILE A 16 -14.00 -5.96 33.06
C ILE A 16 -14.07 -7.00 31.93
N LEU A 17 -14.92 -6.77 30.91
CA LEU A 17 -15.02 -7.65 29.74
C LEU A 17 -13.68 -7.75 29.00
N LEU A 18 -13.02 -6.62 28.72
CA LEU A 18 -11.73 -6.61 28.04
C LEU A 18 -10.63 -7.28 28.88
N GLN A 19 -10.60 -7.02 30.19
CA GLN A 19 -9.66 -7.67 31.11
C GLN A 19 -9.83 -9.20 31.13
N SER A 20 -11.04 -9.71 30.93
CA SER A 20 -11.29 -11.16 30.85
C SER A 20 -10.74 -11.81 29.56
N LEU A 21 -10.35 -11.02 28.56
CA LEU A 21 -9.82 -11.44 27.26
C LEU A 21 -8.34 -11.10 27.08
N SER A 22 -7.56 -11.05 28.16
CA SER A 22 -6.14 -10.70 28.12
C SER A 22 -5.22 -11.80 27.54
N SER A 23 -5.76 -12.91 27.02
CA SER A 23 -4.97 -13.97 26.39
C SER A 23 -4.59 -13.64 24.95
N THR A 24 -3.59 -14.33 24.41
CA THR A 24 -3.07 -14.13 23.04
C THR A 24 -3.46 -15.27 22.09
N LYS A 25 -4.57 -15.98 22.35
CA LYS A 25 -4.89 -17.24 21.64
C LYS A 25 -5.04 -17.02 20.14
N ILE A 26 -5.67 -15.93 19.74
CA ILE A 26 -5.86 -15.60 18.32
C ILE A 26 -4.50 -15.27 17.67
N SER A 27 -3.69 -14.43 18.31
CA SER A 27 -2.34 -14.08 17.86
C SER A 27 -1.42 -15.30 17.76
N ASP A 28 -1.44 -16.18 18.76
CA ASP A 28 -0.64 -17.42 18.75
C ASP A 28 -1.13 -18.40 17.67
N SER A 29 -2.45 -18.48 17.44
CA SER A 29 -3.01 -19.28 16.35
C SER A 29 -2.64 -18.71 14.97
N LEU A 30 -2.59 -17.38 14.81
CA LEU A 30 -2.13 -16.74 13.58
C LEU A 30 -0.65 -16.97 13.36
N ARG A 31 0.19 -16.82 14.38
CA ARG A 31 1.62 -17.14 14.30
C ARG A 31 1.84 -18.60 13.94
N GLY A 32 1.09 -19.51 14.57
CA GLY A 32 1.15 -20.95 14.36
C GLY A 32 0.67 -21.43 12.99
N SER A 33 -0.04 -20.61 12.21
CA SER A 33 -0.44 -20.96 10.84
C SER A 33 0.65 -20.71 9.80
N TYR A 34 1.81 -20.14 10.17
CA TYR A 34 2.93 -19.93 9.27
C TYR A 34 4.00 -21.01 9.41
N HIS A 35 4.54 -21.47 8.29
CA HIS A 35 5.65 -22.43 8.29
C HIS A 35 6.98 -21.75 8.67
N VAL A 36 7.69 -22.33 9.64
CA VAL A 36 8.98 -21.82 10.15
C VAL A 36 10.02 -21.63 9.04
N ILE A 37 10.07 -22.53 8.05
CA ILE A 37 10.99 -22.44 6.91
C ILE A 37 10.72 -21.18 6.07
N HIS A 38 9.44 -20.84 5.83
CA HIS A 38 9.07 -19.64 5.08
C HIS A 38 9.40 -18.38 5.88
N LEU A 39 9.10 -18.36 7.18
CA LEU A 39 9.43 -17.24 8.07
C LEU A 39 10.94 -16.95 8.09
N LYS A 40 11.79 -18.00 8.15
CA LYS A 40 13.25 -17.84 8.08
C LYS A 40 13.68 -17.23 6.76
N LYS A 41 13.17 -17.74 5.64
CA LYS A 41 13.47 -17.22 4.29
C LYS A 41 13.06 -15.76 4.15
N TRP A 42 11.86 -15.40 4.64
CA TRP A 42 11.38 -14.02 4.63
C TRP A 42 12.22 -13.09 5.48
N LYS A 43 12.68 -13.53 6.65
CA LYS A 43 13.56 -12.72 7.51
C LYS A 43 14.91 -12.45 6.84
N GLU A 44 15.53 -13.47 6.24
CA GLU A 44 16.78 -13.30 5.50
C GLU A 44 16.62 -12.36 4.31
N TYR A 45 15.52 -12.50 3.57
CA TYR A 45 15.21 -11.62 2.45
C TYR A 45 14.97 -10.18 2.89
N ALA A 46 14.07 -9.97 3.86
CA ALA A 46 13.72 -8.67 4.41
C ALA A 46 14.96 -7.94 4.95
N GLN A 47 15.87 -8.66 5.60
CA GLN A 47 17.12 -8.09 6.09
C GLN A 47 18.03 -7.59 4.96
N ARG A 48 18.14 -8.34 3.85
CA ARG A 48 18.92 -7.91 2.68
C ARG A 48 18.28 -6.69 2.01
N GLU A 49 16.99 -6.78 1.70
CA GLU A 49 16.22 -5.70 1.05
C GLU A 49 16.28 -4.41 1.88
N PHE A 50 16.08 -4.50 3.21
CA PHE A 50 16.11 -3.34 4.11
C PHE A 50 17.48 -2.67 4.22
N ASN A 51 18.56 -3.45 4.21
CA ASN A 51 19.90 -2.89 4.22
C ASN A 51 20.20 -2.18 2.89
N GLU A 52 19.83 -2.81 1.78
CA GLU A 52 20.09 -2.31 0.43
C GLU A 52 19.31 -1.04 0.12
N MET A 53 18.04 -0.95 0.55
CA MET A 53 17.27 0.29 0.52
C MET A 53 17.99 1.43 1.24
N GLY A 54 18.54 1.18 2.44
CA GLY A 54 19.29 2.19 3.20
C GLY A 54 20.53 2.68 2.47
N ARG A 55 21.30 1.73 1.91
CA ARG A 55 22.51 2.03 1.14
C ARG A 55 22.20 2.91 -0.08
N ILE A 56 21.23 2.50 -0.88
CA ILE A 56 20.86 3.19 -2.12
C ILE A 56 20.33 4.59 -1.83
N ASN A 57 19.52 4.76 -0.77
CA ASN A 57 19.03 6.08 -0.40
C ASN A 57 20.16 7.06 -0.05
N ARG A 58 21.21 6.61 0.68
CA ARG A 58 22.38 7.46 0.97
C ARG A 58 23.15 7.85 -0.29
N LEU A 59 23.48 6.87 -1.15
CA LEU A 59 24.24 7.14 -2.38
C LEU A 59 23.48 8.08 -3.32
N ARG A 60 22.16 7.90 -3.44
CA ARG A 60 21.34 8.76 -4.29
C ARG A 60 21.13 10.15 -3.71
N LEU A 61 21.08 10.29 -2.38
CA LEU A 61 21.02 11.59 -1.73
C LEU A 61 22.36 12.33 -1.81
N GLU A 62 23.49 11.63 -1.68
CA GLU A 62 24.83 12.19 -1.96
C GLU A 62 24.91 12.71 -3.40
N SER A 63 24.45 11.91 -4.36
CA SER A 63 24.36 12.32 -5.77
C SER A 63 23.43 13.53 -5.97
N LEU A 64 22.26 13.54 -5.32
CA LEU A 64 21.35 14.68 -5.36
C LEU A 64 22.02 15.96 -4.89
N VAL A 65 22.66 15.94 -3.72
CA VAL A 65 23.36 17.11 -3.17
C VAL A 65 24.49 17.56 -4.11
N ALA A 66 25.24 16.63 -4.68
CA ALA A 66 26.36 16.95 -5.57
C ALA A 66 25.92 17.57 -6.91
N LEU A 67 24.74 17.18 -7.42
CA LEU A 67 24.21 17.63 -8.70
C LEU A 67 23.29 18.86 -8.58
N SER A 68 22.75 19.13 -7.39
CA SER A 68 21.85 20.25 -7.13
C SER A 68 22.56 21.59 -7.25
N ASP A 69 21.87 22.58 -7.81
CA ASP A 69 22.31 23.97 -7.73
C ASP A 69 22.07 24.57 -6.35
N GLU A 70 22.50 25.82 -6.17
CA GLU A 70 22.41 26.52 -4.90
C GLU A 70 20.99 26.78 -4.41
N GLU A 71 20.09 27.16 -5.30
CA GLU A 71 18.70 27.39 -4.92
C GLU A 71 17.99 26.08 -4.55
N MET A 72 18.33 24.96 -5.21
CA MET A 72 17.74 23.65 -4.94
C MET A 72 18.14 23.09 -3.56
N TYR A 73 19.42 23.12 -3.18
CA TYR A 73 19.79 22.61 -1.85
C TYR A 73 19.27 23.52 -0.72
N ARG A 74 19.20 24.84 -0.93
CA ARG A 74 18.63 25.78 0.05
C ARG A 74 17.12 25.57 0.22
N THR A 75 16.42 25.37 -0.90
CA THR A 75 15.01 24.98 -0.91
C THR A 75 14.79 23.70 -0.11
N MET A 76 15.63 22.69 -0.33
CA MET A 76 15.55 21.42 0.40
C MET A 76 15.73 21.63 1.91
N TYR A 77 16.74 22.41 2.32
CA TYR A 77 17.00 22.72 3.74
C TYR A 77 15.86 23.49 4.41
N GLU A 78 15.31 24.51 3.74
CA GLU A 78 14.16 25.24 4.28
C GLU A 78 12.89 24.38 4.29
N GLY A 79 12.67 23.55 3.26
CA GLY A 79 11.57 22.58 3.25
C GLY A 79 11.64 21.63 4.45
N LEU A 80 12.82 21.10 4.78
CA LEU A 80 13.05 20.27 5.97
C LEU A 80 12.62 21.01 7.25
N LEU A 81 13.05 22.26 7.43
CA LEU A 81 12.63 23.09 8.56
C LEU A 81 11.10 23.25 8.60
N LEU A 82 10.50 23.70 7.50
CA LEU A 82 9.08 24.06 7.43
C LEU A 82 8.16 22.87 7.74
N PHE A 83 8.54 21.65 7.37
CA PHE A 83 7.76 20.44 7.67
C PHE A 83 8.12 19.81 9.01
N ASP A 84 9.32 20.04 9.56
CA ASP A 84 9.69 19.54 10.89
C ASP A 84 9.02 20.34 12.02
N ILE A 85 8.78 21.65 11.83
CA ILE A 85 8.24 22.53 12.87
C ILE A 85 6.82 23.05 12.57
N ASN A 86 6.07 23.42 13.61
CA ASN A 86 4.82 24.18 13.46
C ASN A 86 4.53 25.10 14.66
N PRO A 87 5.38 26.11 14.93
CA PRO A 87 5.09 27.09 15.98
C PRO A 87 3.88 27.95 15.58
N GLU A 88 2.69 27.63 16.10
CA GLU A 88 1.42 28.27 15.73
C GLU A 88 1.38 29.79 15.99
N ASP A 89 2.21 30.28 16.92
CA ASP A 89 2.33 31.69 17.28
C ASP A 89 3.40 32.44 16.45
N ALA A 90 4.09 31.75 15.53
CA ALA A 90 5.11 32.38 14.70
C ALA A 90 4.48 33.36 13.70
N PRO A 91 5.14 34.51 13.44
CA PRO A 91 4.67 35.45 12.43
C PRO A 91 4.79 34.85 11.02
N ALA A 92 3.98 35.37 10.10
CA ALA A 92 4.07 35.02 8.69
C ALA A 92 5.46 35.31 8.12
N LEU A 93 5.99 34.41 7.29
CA LEU A 93 7.30 34.55 6.66
C LEU A 93 7.21 35.56 5.52
N GLY A 94 8.17 36.49 5.45
CA GLY A 94 8.17 37.58 4.48
C GLY A 94 9.21 37.39 3.37
N VAL A 95 8.78 37.43 2.11
CA VAL A 95 9.69 37.53 0.95
C VAL A 95 9.65 38.96 0.40
N GLN A 96 10.82 39.55 0.14
CA GLN A 96 10.95 40.90 -0.41
C GLN A 96 11.03 40.86 -1.94
N GLU A 97 10.15 41.59 -2.62
CA GLU A 97 10.10 41.67 -4.08
C GLU A 97 10.27 43.11 -4.59
N LYS A 98 11.00 43.29 -5.69
CA LYS A 98 11.10 44.58 -6.38
C LYS A 98 9.78 44.88 -7.11
N THR A 99 9.17 46.02 -6.80
CA THR A 99 7.90 46.45 -7.44
C THR A 99 8.06 46.99 -8.87
N GLY A 100 9.30 47.08 -9.38
CA GLY A 100 9.62 47.75 -10.64
C GLY A 100 9.56 49.30 -10.58
N LYS A 101 9.19 49.88 -9.43
CA LYS A 101 9.21 51.32 -9.18
C LYS A 101 10.49 51.71 -8.47
N PHE A 102 10.98 52.92 -8.70
CA PHE A 102 12.09 53.51 -7.97
C PHE A 102 11.58 54.64 -7.09
N ASP A 103 12.11 54.75 -5.88
CA ASP A 103 11.83 55.86 -4.97
C ASP A 103 12.46 57.16 -5.48
N GLU A 104 12.22 58.26 -4.77
CA GLU A 104 12.71 59.59 -5.11
C GLU A 104 14.25 59.69 -5.14
N ASN A 105 14.94 58.71 -4.53
CA ASN A 105 16.40 58.60 -4.50
C ASN A 105 16.96 57.60 -5.53
N GLY A 106 16.10 57.05 -6.41
CA GLY A 106 16.50 56.07 -7.42
C GLY A 106 16.74 54.66 -6.87
N LYS A 107 16.30 54.33 -5.65
CA LYS A 107 16.35 52.96 -5.13
C LYS A 107 15.09 52.18 -5.49
N PRO A 108 15.19 50.89 -5.84
CA PRO A 108 14.01 50.09 -6.15
C PRO A 108 13.10 49.97 -4.92
N VAL A 109 11.83 50.27 -5.10
CA VAL A 109 10.79 50.12 -4.08
C VAL A 109 10.50 48.64 -3.91
N MET A 110 10.68 48.15 -2.68
CA MET A 110 10.42 46.76 -2.30
C MET A 110 8.99 46.61 -1.76
N ARG A 111 8.36 45.48 -2.07
CA ARG A 111 7.11 45.02 -1.45
C ARG A 111 7.41 43.74 -0.70
N SER A 112 6.96 43.66 0.54
CA SER A 112 6.97 42.41 1.30
C SER A 112 5.69 41.62 1.02
N ILE A 113 5.84 40.33 0.73
CA ILE A 113 4.74 39.37 0.61
C ILE A 113 4.86 38.42 1.79
N ALA A 114 3.77 38.26 2.54
CA ALA A 114 3.73 37.45 3.74
C ALA A 114 3.06 36.10 3.44
N PHE A 115 3.64 35.03 3.97
CA PHE A 115 3.18 33.64 3.84
C PHE A 115 2.93 33.06 5.23
N ASP A 116 1.69 32.65 5.47
CA ASP A 116 1.27 32.12 6.77
C ASP A 116 1.37 30.60 6.74
N ILE A 117 2.59 30.08 6.92
CA ILE A 117 2.91 28.65 6.74
C ILE A 117 2.46 27.82 7.96
N PHE A 118 2.61 28.35 9.17
CA PHE A 118 2.38 27.61 10.40
C PHE A 118 0.91 27.61 10.79
N LYS A 119 0.15 26.70 10.17
CA LYS A 119 -1.30 26.58 10.39
C LYS A 119 -1.61 25.82 11.67
N LYS A 120 -2.59 26.33 12.42
CA LYS A 120 -3.11 25.65 13.60
C LYS A 120 -3.59 24.23 13.28
N GLY A 121 -3.09 23.25 14.03
CA GLY A 121 -3.43 21.84 13.84
C GLY A 121 -2.81 21.18 12.60
N ALA A 122 -1.92 21.84 11.87
CA ALA A 122 -1.14 21.19 10.81
C ALA A 122 -0.08 20.26 11.42
N ILE A 123 0.07 19.08 10.83
CA ILE A 123 1.10 18.14 11.26
C ILE A 123 2.51 18.68 10.95
N HIS A 124 3.47 18.24 11.76
CA HIS A 124 4.88 18.51 11.62
C HIS A 124 5.67 17.42 12.34
N GLY A 125 7.00 17.46 12.17
CA GLY A 125 7.93 16.52 12.78
C GLY A 125 8.27 15.39 11.84
N ILE A 126 9.52 15.37 11.37
CA ILE A 126 9.97 14.35 10.43
C ILE A 126 10.77 13.28 11.17
N GLU A 127 10.24 12.06 11.18
CA GLU A 127 10.94 10.94 11.81
C GLU A 127 12.24 10.62 11.04
N GLY A 128 13.40 10.60 11.72
CA GLY A 128 14.68 10.35 11.05
C GLY A 128 15.12 11.47 10.11
N LEU A 129 14.83 12.72 10.45
CA LEU A 129 15.13 13.95 9.68
C LEU A 129 16.53 13.99 9.04
N GLU A 130 17.58 13.59 9.76
CA GLU A 130 18.97 13.69 9.27
C GLU A 130 19.54 12.39 8.73
N ARG A 131 18.77 11.30 8.80
CA ARG A 131 19.28 9.92 8.70
C ARG A 131 20.04 9.61 7.41
N PHE A 132 19.60 10.16 6.29
CA PHE A 132 20.21 9.90 4.98
C PHE A 132 21.15 11.04 4.55
N LEU A 133 21.04 12.22 5.16
CA LEU A 133 21.79 13.39 4.74
C LEU A 133 23.29 13.18 4.99
N PRO A 134 24.16 13.51 4.00
CA PRO A 134 25.60 13.47 4.21
C PRO A 134 26.01 14.40 5.35
N SER A 135 26.97 13.98 6.17
CA SER A 135 27.41 14.78 7.32
C SER A 135 27.90 16.19 6.93
N ALA A 136 28.50 16.33 5.75
CA ALA A 136 28.95 17.61 5.20
C ALA A 136 27.80 18.51 4.71
N SER A 137 26.63 17.93 4.40
CA SER A 137 25.41 18.68 4.05
C SER A 137 24.70 19.23 5.28
N ILE A 138 24.84 18.56 6.43
CA ILE A 138 24.28 19.02 7.70
C ILE A 138 25.17 20.08 8.33
N LYS A 139 26.47 19.77 8.47
CA LYS A 139 27.44 20.55 9.24
C LYS A 139 28.41 21.32 8.33
N GLY A 140 28.90 22.46 8.79
CA GLY A 140 29.90 23.28 8.10
C GLY A 140 29.34 24.64 7.69
N GLU A 141 30.20 25.53 7.18
CA GLU A 141 29.81 26.92 6.84
C GLU A 141 28.75 26.99 5.72
N ALA A 142 28.74 26.02 4.81
CA ALA A 142 27.73 25.89 3.75
C ALA A 142 26.67 24.80 4.06
N GLY A 143 26.68 24.25 5.27
CA GLY A 143 25.75 23.20 5.69
C GLY A 143 24.36 23.75 6.04
N MET A 144 23.38 22.85 6.10
CA MET A 144 21.99 23.14 6.49
C MET A 144 21.91 23.97 7.76
N ASP A 145 22.65 23.59 8.81
CA ASP A 145 22.57 24.26 10.12
C ASP A 145 22.99 25.74 10.02
N ALA A 146 24.11 26.01 9.35
CA ALA A 146 24.60 27.37 9.17
C ALA A 146 23.66 28.21 8.29
N HIS A 147 23.12 27.62 7.22
CA HIS A 147 22.14 28.29 6.35
C HIS A 147 20.88 28.68 7.12
N LEU A 148 20.28 27.73 7.86
CA LEU A 148 19.04 27.97 8.60
C LEU A 148 19.25 28.98 9.74
N GLU A 149 20.37 28.91 10.47
CA GLU A 149 20.73 29.91 11.49
C GLU A 149 20.88 31.32 10.91
N GLN A 150 21.52 31.44 9.75
CA GLN A 150 21.72 32.72 9.08
C GLN A 150 20.39 33.28 8.56
N GLU A 151 19.63 32.47 7.83
CA GLU A 151 18.41 32.89 7.15
C GLU A 151 17.30 33.29 8.13
N PHE A 152 17.12 32.51 9.18
CA PHE A 152 16.09 32.74 10.19
C PHE A 152 16.62 33.46 11.43
N SER A 153 17.76 34.15 11.29
CA SER A 153 18.36 34.94 12.36
C SER A 153 17.39 35.99 12.92
N GLY A 154 17.29 36.04 14.25
CA GLY A 154 16.33 36.93 14.93
C GLY A 154 14.90 36.38 15.02
N THR A 155 14.66 35.14 14.60
CA THR A 155 13.43 34.38 14.88
C THR A 155 13.72 33.20 15.81
N ASP A 156 12.69 32.67 16.46
CA ASP A 156 12.81 31.46 17.29
C ASP A 156 12.64 30.16 16.47
N LEU A 157 12.46 30.23 15.14
CA LEU A 157 12.10 29.07 14.31
C LEU A 157 13.13 27.94 14.39
N VAL A 158 14.42 28.28 14.29
CA VAL A 158 15.53 27.31 14.36
C VAL A 158 15.57 26.62 15.72
N SER A 159 15.11 27.29 16.79
CA SER A 159 15.08 26.68 18.11
C SER A 159 14.11 25.49 18.19
N TYR A 160 13.04 25.48 17.40
CA TYR A 160 12.07 24.38 17.33
C TYR A 160 12.54 23.21 16.44
N PHE A 161 13.54 23.43 15.58
CA PHE A 161 14.02 22.44 14.63
C PHE A 161 14.75 21.29 15.34
N LYS A 162 14.55 20.06 14.87
CA LYS A 162 15.16 18.84 15.45
C LYS A 162 14.75 18.56 16.90
N GLN A 163 13.72 19.26 17.42
CA GLN A 163 13.09 18.89 18.67
C GLN A 163 12.08 17.79 18.37
N ASP A 164 12.52 16.52 18.47
CA ASP A 164 11.72 15.29 18.27
C ASP A 164 10.25 15.47 18.69
N SER A 165 9.38 15.83 17.73
CA SER A 165 8.01 16.25 18.00
C SER A 165 7.07 15.82 16.89
N GLY A 166 6.18 14.86 17.16
CA GLY A 166 5.10 14.47 16.24
C GLY A 166 5.53 13.57 15.07
N ASN A 167 5.56 12.26 15.28
CA ASN A 167 6.11 11.31 14.29
C ASN A 167 5.11 10.87 13.19
N MET A 168 4.22 11.77 12.74
CA MET A 168 3.28 11.43 11.66
C MET A 168 3.91 11.53 10.27
N ILE A 169 4.84 12.46 10.06
CA ILE A 169 5.60 12.55 8.80
C ILE A 169 6.74 11.54 8.86
N LYS A 170 6.65 10.51 8.03
CA LYS A 170 7.61 9.38 8.01
C LYS A 170 8.78 9.61 7.07
N SER A 171 8.62 10.46 6.06
CA SER A 171 9.69 10.84 5.15
C SER A 171 9.30 12.01 4.26
N LEU A 172 10.30 12.74 3.79
CA LEU A 172 10.20 13.56 2.58
C LEU A 172 10.95 12.85 1.46
N THR A 173 10.31 12.69 0.31
CA THR A 173 10.92 12.01 -0.83
C THR A 173 10.75 12.83 -2.10
N THR A 174 11.72 12.78 -3.00
CA THR A 174 11.55 13.40 -4.33
C THR A 174 10.62 12.58 -5.21
N ILE A 175 10.21 13.15 -6.33
CA ILE A 175 9.54 12.47 -7.43
C ILE A 175 10.45 12.60 -8.65
N GLY A 176 10.70 11.50 -9.36
CA GLY A 176 11.43 11.54 -10.62
C GLY A 176 12.95 11.40 -10.48
N SER A 177 13.70 11.98 -11.42
CA SER A 177 15.12 11.69 -11.66
C SER A 177 16.12 12.49 -10.84
N LEU A 178 15.66 13.22 -9.82
CA LEU A 178 16.55 13.95 -8.92
C LEU A 178 17.58 12.99 -8.29
N GLY A 179 18.86 13.38 -8.34
CA GLY A 179 19.98 12.57 -7.84
C GLY A 179 20.44 11.42 -8.76
N GLY A 180 19.94 11.36 -9.99
CA GLY A 180 20.42 10.44 -11.03
C GLY A 180 21.07 11.15 -12.21
N ILE A 181 21.63 10.39 -13.16
CA ILE A 181 22.19 10.94 -14.41
C ILE A 181 21.15 11.70 -15.23
N GLY A 182 19.86 11.40 -15.04
CA GLY A 182 18.76 12.13 -15.67
C GLY A 182 18.45 13.50 -15.04
N HIS A 183 19.16 13.92 -13.99
CA HIS A 183 19.01 15.25 -13.40
C HIS A 183 19.56 16.33 -14.35
N LYS A 184 18.82 17.43 -14.47
CA LYS A 184 19.15 18.58 -15.32
C LYS A 184 19.20 19.85 -14.47
N PRO A 185 20.03 20.84 -14.81
CA PRO A 185 20.10 22.10 -14.06
C PRO A 185 18.76 22.86 -13.96
N ASP A 186 17.84 22.62 -14.91
CA ASP A 186 16.48 23.16 -14.95
C ASP A 186 15.42 22.16 -14.45
N SER A 187 15.78 21.21 -13.57
CA SER A 187 14.82 20.23 -13.05
C SER A 187 13.98 20.80 -11.92
N ASP A 188 12.69 20.53 -11.98
CA ASP A 188 11.74 20.83 -10.90
C ASP A 188 12.01 19.94 -9.68
N MET A 189 11.74 20.48 -8.49
CA MET A 189 11.69 19.77 -7.23
C MET A 189 10.26 19.37 -6.88
N ASP A 190 9.83 18.24 -7.46
CA ASP A 190 8.62 17.56 -7.02
C ASP A 190 8.93 16.73 -5.77
N ALA A 191 8.26 16.98 -4.64
CA ALA A 191 8.48 16.28 -3.39
C ALA A 191 7.18 15.75 -2.77
N GLN A 192 7.21 14.54 -2.21
CA GLN A 192 6.12 13.96 -1.43
C GLN A 192 6.41 14.07 0.06
N VAL A 193 5.39 14.50 0.80
CA VAL A 193 5.35 14.38 2.26
C VAL A 193 4.60 13.12 2.63
N ILE A 194 5.33 12.11 3.11
CA ILE A 194 4.79 10.78 3.42
C ILE A 194 4.25 10.77 4.85
N ILE A 195 2.97 10.46 4.99
CA ILE A 195 2.25 10.49 6.27
C ILE A 195 1.72 9.09 6.58
N ASN A 196 1.99 8.62 7.79
CA ASN A 196 1.37 7.41 8.32
C ASN A 196 0.32 7.75 9.38
N THR A 197 -0.96 7.59 9.01
CA THR A 197 -2.11 7.79 9.91
C THR A 197 -2.61 6.50 10.54
N ASN A 198 -2.09 5.34 10.13
CA ASN A 198 -2.44 4.09 10.77
C ASN A 198 -1.91 4.06 12.21
N PRO A 199 -2.71 3.56 13.17
CA PRO A 199 -2.30 3.48 14.56
C PRO A 199 -1.05 2.61 14.73
N GLU A 200 -0.08 3.13 15.50
CA GLU A 200 1.06 2.37 15.98
C GLU A 200 0.72 1.72 17.32
N PHE A 201 0.90 0.40 17.40
CA PHE A 201 0.58 -0.37 18.60
C PHE A 201 1.83 -0.59 19.43
N GLN A 202 1.80 -0.10 20.68
CA GLN A 202 2.91 -0.30 21.63
C GLN A 202 3.05 -1.75 22.11
N PHE A 203 1.94 -2.50 22.11
CA PHE A 203 1.89 -3.87 22.59
C PHE A 203 1.27 -4.78 21.52
N SER A 204 1.70 -6.04 21.53
CA SER A 204 1.06 -7.08 20.73
C SER A 204 -0.41 -7.21 21.07
N TRP A 205 -1.24 -7.37 20.03
CA TRP A 205 -2.68 -7.57 20.21
C TRP A 205 -2.98 -8.86 21.01
N ASN A 206 -3.91 -8.73 21.94
CA ASN A 206 -4.56 -9.82 22.66
C ASN A 206 -5.98 -10.05 22.12
N ASP A 207 -6.68 -11.06 22.67
CA ASP A 207 -8.03 -11.45 22.23
C ASP A 207 -9.07 -10.32 22.47
N ALA A 208 -8.83 -9.40 23.40
CA ALA A 208 -9.65 -8.21 23.62
C ALA A 208 -9.52 -7.21 22.48
N ASP A 209 -8.31 -7.02 21.94
CA ASP A 209 -8.07 -6.14 20.79
C ASP A 209 -8.80 -6.64 19.54
N PHE A 210 -8.82 -7.96 19.31
CA PHE A 210 -9.62 -8.57 18.25
C PHE A 210 -11.14 -8.38 18.45
N LEU A 211 -11.63 -8.41 19.70
CA LEU A 211 -13.04 -8.08 19.98
C LEU A 211 -13.34 -6.61 19.64
N VAL A 212 -12.46 -5.68 20.00
CA VAL A 212 -12.61 -4.26 19.68
C VAL A 212 -12.62 -4.06 18.16
N ALA A 213 -11.70 -4.70 17.45
CA ALA A 213 -11.68 -4.67 15.99
C ALA A 213 -12.98 -5.23 15.38
N LEU A 214 -13.52 -6.32 15.93
CA LEU A 214 -14.81 -6.88 15.51
C LEU A 214 -15.99 -5.93 15.75
N ILE A 215 -16.03 -5.25 16.90
CA ILE A 215 -17.04 -4.23 17.20
C ILE A 215 -16.94 -3.08 16.20
N ALA A 216 -15.74 -2.61 15.90
CA ALA A 216 -15.52 -1.56 14.90
C ALA A 216 -15.99 -2.02 13.51
N ASN A 217 -15.69 -3.25 13.10
CA ASN A 217 -16.17 -3.81 11.83
C ASN A 217 -17.70 -3.91 11.75
N VAL A 218 -18.38 -4.19 12.87
CA VAL A 218 -19.86 -4.12 12.93
C VAL A 218 -20.33 -2.67 12.71
N MET A 219 -19.67 -1.70 13.33
CA MET A 219 -19.99 -0.28 13.17
C MET A 219 -19.75 0.22 11.74
N GLU A 220 -18.63 -0.15 11.12
CA GLU A 220 -18.32 0.18 9.72
C GLU A 220 -19.37 -0.43 8.77
N SER A 221 -19.64 -1.74 8.93
CA SER A 221 -20.66 -2.42 8.11
C SER A 221 -22.06 -1.82 8.34
N PHE A 222 -22.34 -1.27 9.52
CA PHE A 222 -23.61 -0.59 9.78
C PHE A 222 -23.72 0.70 8.96
N TYR A 223 -22.72 1.58 9.00
CA TYR A 223 -22.77 2.84 8.23
C TYR A 223 -22.85 2.58 6.73
N GLU A 224 -22.07 1.63 6.21
CA GLU A 224 -22.11 1.25 4.79
C GLU A 224 -23.48 0.71 4.38
N ASN A 225 -24.02 -0.24 5.16
CA ASN A 225 -25.31 -0.83 4.88
C ASN A 225 -26.45 0.19 5.01
N TYR A 226 -26.34 1.11 5.97
CA TYR A 226 -27.32 2.18 6.15
C TYR A 226 -27.36 3.10 4.93
N LEU A 227 -26.19 3.59 4.49
CA LEU A 227 -26.09 4.44 3.32
C LEU A 227 -26.62 3.73 2.07
N ARG A 228 -26.25 2.45 1.86
CA ARG A 228 -26.64 1.69 0.65
C ARG A 228 -28.10 1.23 0.63
N ASN A 229 -28.62 0.74 1.76
CA ASN A 229 -29.85 -0.04 1.78
C ASN A 229 -30.95 0.55 2.68
N ALA A 230 -30.63 1.43 3.64
CA ALA A 230 -31.63 2.02 4.54
C ALA A 230 -32.17 3.38 4.07
N LEU A 231 -31.40 4.09 3.25
CA LEU A 231 -31.79 5.34 2.59
C LEU A 231 -32.38 5.09 1.20
N THR A 232 -33.31 5.93 0.79
CA THR A 232 -33.79 6.06 -0.59
C THR A 232 -32.73 6.71 -1.49
N ALA A 233 -32.92 6.63 -2.80
CA ALA A 233 -31.99 7.26 -3.76
C ALA A 233 -31.98 8.79 -3.68
N GLU A 234 -33.05 9.41 -3.21
CA GLU A 234 -33.16 10.86 -3.02
C GLU A 234 -32.44 11.28 -1.74
N GLU A 235 -32.73 10.65 -0.60
CA GLU A 235 -32.02 10.89 0.67
C GLU A 235 -30.50 10.69 0.52
N ARG A 236 -30.07 9.64 -0.20
CA ARG A 236 -28.65 9.42 -0.50
C ARG A 236 -28.01 10.60 -1.24
N ARG A 237 -28.72 11.20 -2.20
CA ARG A 237 -28.21 12.35 -2.98
C ARG A 237 -28.16 13.59 -2.10
N GLU A 238 -29.19 13.83 -1.30
CA GLU A 238 -29.26 14.95 -0.36
C GLU A 238 -28.15 14.87 0.70
N PHE A 239 -27.88 13.69 1.26
CA PHE A 239 -26.81 13.51 2.25
C PHE A 239 -25.45 13.82 1.64
N LYS A 240 -25.19 13.34 0.43
CA LYS A 240 -23.94 13.61 -0.28
C LYS A 240 -23.76 15.10 -0.54
N LEU A 241 -24.81 15.77 -1.03
CA LEU A 241 -24.79 17.22 -1.28
C LEU A 241 -24.55 18.02 0.00
N THR A 242 -25.32 17.72 1.06
CA THR A 242 -25.23 18.40 2.36
C THR A 242 -23.84 18.23 2.99
N ALA A 243 -23.25 17.03 2.91
CA ALA A 243 -21.90 16.79 3.40
C ALA A 243 -20.87 17.62 2.61
N THR A 244 -20.97 17.67 1.28
CA THR A 244 -20.09 18.50 0.44
C THR A 244 -20.24 19.99 0.74
N GLU A 245 -21.46 20.50 0.89
CA GLU A 245 -21.71 21.91 1.25
C GLU A 245 -21.15 22.26 2.63
N THR A 246 -21.31 21.36 3.60
CA THR A 246 -20.75 21.52 4.94
C THR A 246 -19.21 21.57 4.90
N LEU A 247 -18.58 20.74 4.08
CA LEU A 247 -17.14 20.80 3.86
C LEU A 247 -16.72 22.12 3.22
N LYS A 248 -17.43 22.61 2.19
CA LYS A 248 -17.13 23.91 1.56
C LYS A 248 -17.19 25.04 2.58
N GLN A 249 -18.12 25.01 3.52
CA GLN A 249 -18.22 26.02 4.57
C GLN A 249 -17.06 25.94 5.57
N LYS A 250 -16.63 24.73 5.95
CA LYS A 250 -15.58 24.53 6.96
C LYS A 250 -14.17 24.67 6.40
N CYS A 251 -13.97 24.20 5.17
CA CYS A 251 -12.66 23.97 4.57
C CYS A 251 -12.49 24.71 3.22
N GLY A 252 -13.46 25.55 2.81
CA GLY A 252 -13.38 26.25 1.52
C GLY A 252 -12.44 27.47 1.51
N THR A 253 -12.09 28.00 2.67
CA THR A 253 -11.20 29.17 2.76
C THR A 253 -9.79 28.78 2.31
N GLY A 254 -9.23 29.52 1.34
CA GLY A 254 -7.89 29.24 0.80
C GLY A 254 -7.86 28.25 -0.39
N LEU A 255 -8.98 27.60 -0.71
CA LEU A 255 -9.08 26.71 -1.87
C LEU A 255 -9.46 27.44 -3.15
N SER A 256 -8.91 27.00 -4.27
CA SER A 256 -9.30 27.40 -5.63
C SER A 256 -10.71 26.91 -6.01
N GLU A 257 -11.31 27.48 -7.07
CA GLU A 257 -12.61 27.04 -7.58
C GLU A 257 -12.60 25.58 -8.08
N GLU A 258 -11.45 25.10 -8.57
CA GLU A 258 -11.27 23.71 -8.99
C GLU A 258 -11.24 22.78 -7.79
N GLU A 259 -10.46 23.11 -6.75
CA GLU A 259 -10.40 22.33 -5.51
C GLU A 259 -11.76 22.29 -4.80
N GLN A 260 -12.48 23.41 -4.76
CA GLN A 260 -13.83 23.44 -4.18
C GLN A 260 -14.83 22.54 -4.94
N ARG A 261 -14.64 22.32 -6.25
CA ARG A 261 -15.51 21.42 -7.04
C ARG A 261 -15.31 19.95 -6.72
N VAL A 262 -14.15 19.58 -6.16
CA VAL A 262 -13.77 18.19 -5.85
C VAL A 262 -13.39 18.00 -4.37
N ILE A 263 -13.88 18.89 -3.49
CA ILE A 263 -13.47 18.96 -2.07
C ILE A 263 -13.70 17.64 -1.31
N GLU A 264 -14.73 16.88 -1.68
CA GLU A 264 -15.03 15.57 -1.11
C GLU A 264 -13.98 14.49 -1.43
N PHE A 265 -13.21 14.69 -2.51
CA PHE A 265 -12.12 13.80 -2.89
C PHE A 265 -10.80 14.22 -2.26
N ILE A 266 -10.55 15.54 -2.15
CA ILE A 266 -9.38 16.08 -1.45
C ILE A 266 -9.44 15.73 0.04
N PHE A 267 -10.59 15.98 0.68
CA PHE A 267 -10.84 15.74 2.10
C PHE A 267 -11.80 14.56 2.34
N ALA A 268 -11.45 13.41 1.75
CA ALA A 268 -12.28 12.20 1.79
C ALA A 268 -12.61 11.71 3.20
N SER A 269 -11.68 11.84 4.15
CA SER A 269 -11.90 11.42 5.53
C SER A 269 -12.81 12.39 6.27
N SER A 270 -12.63 13.69 6.06
CA SER A 270 -13.54 14.74 6.53
C SER A 270 -14.95 14.56 5.95
N TYR A 271 -15.07 14.22 4.66
CA TYR A 271 -16.34 13.95 3.99
C TYR A 271 -17.06 12.75 4.60
N ARG A 272 -16.35 11.64 4.81
CA ARG A 272 -16.88 10.45 5.48
C ARG A 272 -17.38 10.78 6.89
N TRP A 273 -16.69 11.64 7.62
CA TRP A 273 -17.09 12.07 8.96
C TRP A 273 -18.41 12.85 8.93
N GLU A 274 -18.58 13.80 8.00
CA GLU A 274 -19.85 14.54 7.86
C GLU A 274 -21.01 13.62 7.43
N LEU A 275 -20.78 12.67 6.52
CA LEU A 275 -21.78 11.66 6.17
C LEU A 275 -22.22 10.83 7.38
N ARG A 276 -21.28 10.45 8.27
CA ARG A 276 -21.61 9.70 9.50
C ARG A 276 -22.47 10.51 10.44
N LYS A 277 -22.22 11.81 10.59
CA LYS A 277 -23.05 12.69 11.42
C LYS A 277 -24.48 12.74 10.90
N LEU A 278 -24.67 12.94 9.59
CA LEU A 278 -25.98 12.94 8.95
C LEU A 278 -26.71 11.60 9.15
N ILE A 279 -26.01 10.47 8.99
CA ILE A 279 -26.56 9.14 9.26
C ILE A 279 -26.99 9.01 10.73
N GLN A 280 -26.17 9.46 11.67
CA GLN A 280 -26.51 9.40 13.10
C GLN A 280 -27.74 10.24 13.44
N ASP A 281 -27.83 11.45 12.90
CA ASP A 281 -28.96 12.35 13.16
C ASP A 281 -30.25 11.81 12.54
N HIS A 282 -30.18 11.27 11.33
CA HIS A 282 -31.32 10.61 10.71
C HIS A 282 -31.74 9.33 11.44
N LEU A 283 -30.78 8.53 11.91
CA LEU A 283 -31.08 7.33 12.68
C LEU A 283 -31.79 7.65 14.00
N ARG A 284 -31.42 8.74 14.69
CA ARG A 284 -32.07 9.18 15.95
C ARG A 284 -33.56 9.48 15.79
N GLN A 285 -34.00 9.82 14.57
CA GLN A 285 -35.41 10.10 14.26
C GLN A 285 -36.22 8.82 14.00
N ARG A 286 -35.57 7.66 13.80
CA ARG A 286 -36.26 6.39 13.52
C ARG A 286 -36.73 5.67 14.80
N PRO A 287 -37.80 4.86 14.73
CA PRO A 287 -38.24 4.05 15.87
C PRO A 287 -37.17 3.06 16.35
N ALA A 288 -37.10 2.82 17.66
CA ALA A 288 -36.08 1.96 18.28
C ALA A 288 -36.04 0.53 17.69
N GLU A 289 -37.19 -0.05 17.35
CA GLU A 289 -37.26 -1.38 16.73
C GLU A 289 -36.65 -1.41 15.32
N GLU A 290 -36.81 -0.32 14.57
CA GLU A 290 -36.21 -0.21 13.24
C GLU A 290 -34.69 -0.04 13.33
N GLN A 291 -34.22 0.81 14.26
CA GLN A 291 -32.78 0.97 14.54
C GLN A 291 -32.15 -0.38 14.91
N LYS A 292 -32.82 -1.14 15.79
CA LYS A 292 -32.40 -2.48 16.19
C LYS A 292 -32.35 -3.44 15.01
N ARG A 293 -33.37 -3.46 14.13
CA ARG A 293 -33.40 -4.32 12.94
C ARG A 293 -32.23 -4.02 12.00
N LEU A 294 -31.97 -2.75 11.72
CA LEU A 294 -30.87 -2.31 10.86
C LEU A 294 -29.51 -2.71 11.46
N PHE A 295 -29.34 -2.50 12.77
CA PHE A 295 -28.11 -2.86 13.46
C PHE A 295 -27.90 -4.39 13.51
N MET A 296 -28.96 -5.17 13.79
CA MET A 296 -28.89 -6.64 13.77
C MET A 296 -28.50 -7.18 12.39
N SER A 297 -28.98 -6.55 11.31
CA SER A 297 -28.56 -6.90 9.95
C SER A 297 -27.07 -6.68 9.75
N ALA A 298 -26.51 -5.58 10.25
CA ALA A 298 -25.07 -5.32 10.17
C ALA A 298 -24.26 -6.35 10.97
N VAL A 299 -24.69 -6.67 12.21
CA VAL A 299 -24.05 -7.71 13.04
C VAL A 299 -23.98 -9.05 12.32
N VAL A 300 -25.12 -9.53 11.79
CA VAL A 300 -25.17 -10.83 11.08
C VAL A 300 -24.27 -10.80 9.85
N THR A 301 -24.32 -9.74 9.05
CA THR A 301 -23.50 -9.60 7.84
C THR A 301 -22.01 -9.57 8.17
N THR A 302 -21.60 -8.88 9.23
CA THR A 302 -20.21 -8.83 9.67
C THR A 302 -19.74 -10.19 10.17
N LEU A 303 -20.50 -10.86 11.05
CA LEU A 303 -20.09 -12.14 11.62
C LEU A 303 -19.99 -13.25 10.56
N LYS A 304 -20.85 -13.24 9.53
CA LYS A 304 -20.74 -14.16 8.38
C LYS A 304 -19.42 -14.01 7.62
N LYS A 305 -18.84 -12.80 7.57
CA LYS A 305 -17.54 -12.55 6.92
C LYS A 305 -16.35 -13.07 7.76
N PHE A 306 -16.54 -13.26 9.06
CA PHE A 306 -15.50 -13.64 10.01
C PHE A 306 -15.90 -14.87 10.84
N PRO A 307 -16.05 -16.06 10.22
CA PRO A 307 -16.34 -17.29 10.96
C PRO A 307 -15.27 -17.60 12.02
N ASP A 308 -14.04 -17.15 11.81
CA ASP A 308 -12.92 -17.29 12.75
C ASP A 308 -13.13 -16.55 14.09
N CYS A 309 -14.06 -15.60 14.14
CA CYS A 309 -14.44 -14.86 15.34
C CYS A 309 -15.60 -15.51 16.13
N GLU A 310 -15.98 -16.75 15.84
CA GLU A 310 -17.12 -17.43 16.49
C GLU A 310 -16.97 -17.51 18.02
N ASP A 311 -15.75 -17.65 18.54
CA ASP A 311 -15.47 -17.65 19.99
C ASP A 311 -15.68 -16.27 20.64
N LEU A 312 -15.61 -15.18 19.86
CA LEU A 312 -15.86 -13.82 20.32
C LEU A 312 -17.35 -13.47 20.38
N LEU A 313 -18.25 -14.35 19.91
CA LEU A 313 -19.70 -14.08 19.93
C LEU A 313 -20.24 -13.87 21.36
N ALA A 314 -19.80 -14.66 22.34
CA ALA A 314 -20.26 -14.52 23.71
C ALA A 314 -19.83 -13.18 24.33
N PRO A 315 -18.55 -12.76 24.23
CA PRO A 315 -18.13 -11.39 24.56
C PRO A 315 -18.90 -10.31 23.80
N LEU A 316 -19.12 -10.48 22.50
CA LEU A 316 -19.87 -9.53 21.67
C LEU A 316 -21.32 -9.35 22.16
N ASN A 317 -21.98 -10.44 22.55
CA ASN A 317 -23.31 -10.40 23.15
C ASN A 317 -23.33 -9.67 24.50
N ASN A 318 -22.25 -9.77 25.28
CA ASN A 318 -22.11 -9.02 26.52
C ASN A 318 -22.00 -7.51 26.26
N PHE A 319 -21.27 -7.13 25.20
CA PHE A 319 -21.15 -5.74 24.78
C PHE A 319 -22.48 -5.18 24.26
N PHE A 320 -23.10 -5.83 23.26
CA PHE A 320 -24.40 -5.42 22.73
C PHE A 320 -25.54 -6.13 23.46
N SER A 321 -25.83 -5.75 24.70
CA SER A 321 -26.81 -6.43 25.55
C SER A 321 -28.21 -6.57 24.95
N PHE A 322 -28.63 -5.67 24.05
CA PHE A 322 -29.91 -5.77 23.33
C PHE A 322 -30.00 -6.97 22.37
N ILE A 323 -28.86 -7.54 21.99
CA ILE A 323 -28.75 -8.73 21.12
C ILE A 323 -29.08 -10.02 21.88
N LYS A 324 -28.80 -10.07 23.19
CA LYS A 324 -29.02 -11.26 24.05
C LYS A 324 -30.47 -11.76 24.06
N LYS A 325 -31.44 -10.89 23.74
CA LYS A 325 -32.87 -11.23 23.71
C LYS A 325 -33.29 -12.10 22.50
N SER A 326 -32.36 -12.51 21.63
CA SER A 326 -32.65 -13.29 20.42
C SER A 326 -32.65 -14.82 20.58
N GLY A 327 -32.44 -15.36 21.79
CA GLY A 327 -32.72 -16.78 22.08
C GLY A 327 -31.93 -17.83 21.27
N GLY A 328 -30.70 -17.52 20.85
CA GLY A 328 -29.85 -18.46 20.09
C GLY A 328 -30.03 -18.41 18.56
N ASP A 329 -30.94 -17.58 18.05
CA ASP A 329 -31.14 -17.34 16.62
C ASP A 329 -29.94 -16.64 15.96
N LEU A 330 -29.25 -15.75 16.70
CA LEU A 330 -28.11 -15.02 16.16
C LEU A 330 -26.94 -15.94 15.77
N HIS A 331 -26.62 -16.94 16.60
CA HIS A 331 -25.52 -17.87 16.31
C HIS A 331 -25.78 -18.62 15.00
N LYS A 332 -27.00 -19.18 14.84
CA LYS A 332 -27.40 -19.89 13.61
C LYS A 332 -27.37 -18.98 12.37
N LYS A 333 -27.83 -17.74 12.50
CA LYS A 333 -27.82 -16.77 11.39
C LYS A 333 -26.43 -16.29 11.02
N SER A 334 -25.53 -16.18 12.00
CA SER A 334 -24.19 -15.62 11.82
C SER A 334 -23.16 -16.67 11.40
N PHE A 335 -23.32 -17.91 11.89
CA PHE A 335 -22.39 -19.02 11.66
C PHE A 335 -23.15 -20.27 11.15
N PRO A 336 -23.79 -20.20 9.98
CA PRO A 336 -24.62 -21.30 9.46
C PRO A 336 -23.82 -22.60 9.23
N TYR A 337 -22.51 -22.48 8.98
CA TYR A 337 -21.59 -23.59 8.77
C TYR A 337 -20.70 -23.89 10.00
N SER A 338 -21.13 -23.54 11.22
CA SER A 338 -20.33 -23.81 12.44
C SER A 338 -20.01 -25.31 12.59
N LEU A 339 -18.71 -25.63 12.60
CA LEU A 339 -18.16 -26.97 12.78
C LEU A 339 -17.45 -27.14 14.12
N LYS A 340 -17.74 -26.33 15.15
CA LYS A 340 -17.17 -26.52 16.50
C LYS A 340 -17.37 -27.93 17.07
N LYS A 341 -18.49 -28.58 16.71
CA LYS A 341 -18.77 -29.98 16.98
C LYS A 341 -19.11 -30.68 15.67
N PHE A 342 -18.32 -31.69 15.31
CA PHE A 342 -18.58 -32.46 14.10
C PHE A 342 -19.94 -33.16 14.18
N ASN A 343 -20.68 -33.12 13.06
CA ASN A 343 -21.95 -33.83 12.92
C ASN A 343 -22.15 -34.20 11.44
N LYS A 344 -22.09 -35.50 11.14
CA LYS A 344 -22.24 -36.04 9.79
C LYS A 344 -23.54 -35.60 9.11
N GLU A 345 -24.66 -35.63 9.82
CA GLU A 345 -25.96 -35.26 9.24
C GLU A 345 -26.01 -33.79 8.86
N LYS A 346 -25.39 -32.90 9.64
CA LYS A 346 -25.30 -31.48 9.28
C LYS A 346 -24.47 -31.27 8.01
N VAL A 347 -23.32 -31.95 7.91
CA VAL A 347 -22.46 -31.86 6.72
C VAL A 347 -23.21 -32.37 5.47
N LEU A 348 -23.95 -33.47 5.59
CA LEU A 348 -24.79 -33.99 4.50
C LEU A 348 -25.93 -33.03 4.12
N ASN A 349 -26.52 -32.33 5.10
CA ASN A 349 -27.53 -31.29 4.80
C ASN A 349 -26.91 -30.14 4.01
N TRP A 350 -25.75 -29.65 4.42
CA TRP A 350 -25.07 -28.59 3.69
C TRP A 350 -24.65 -29.01 2.29
N LEU A 351 -24.28 -30.27 2.09
CA LEU A 351 -24.00 -30.82 0.76
C LEU A 351 -25.25 -30.82 -0.12
N VAL A 352 -26.41 -31.21 0.43
CA VAL A 352 -27.69 -31.13 -0.30
C VAL A 352 -28.04 -29.68 -0.61
N ASP A 353 -27.93 -28.77 0.35
CA ASP A 353 -28.20 -27.35 0.14
C ASP A 353 -27.27 -26.76 -0.93
N PHE A 354 -25.99 -27.13 -0.93
CA PHE A 354 -25.03 -26.72 -1.96
C PHE A 354 -25.42 -27.28 -3.34
N TYR A 355 -25.75 -28.57 -3.41
CA TYR A 355 -26.21 -29.20 -4.66
C TYR A 355 -27.46 -28.51 -5.23
N CYS A 356 -28.44 -28.21 -4.38
CA CYS A 356 -29.70 -27.59 -4.79
C CYS A 356 -29.59 -26.11 -5.18
N ASN A 357 -28.57 -25.38 -4.71
CA ASN A 357 -28.45 -23.94 -4.96
C ASN A 357 -27.35 -23.58 -5.95
N SER A 358 -26.28 -24.38 -6.00
CA SER A 358 -25.09 -24.09 -6.80
C SER A 358 -24.98 -24.97 -8.04
N PHE A 359 -25.68 -26.11 -8.08
CA PHE A 359 -25.55 -27.10 -9.15
C PHE A 359 -26.87 -27.40 -9.87
N LEU A 360 -27.96 -27.44 -9.12
CA LEU A 360 -29.32 -27.50 -9.64
C LEU A 360 -29.90 -26.09 -9.58
N ASP A 361 -30.39 -25.58 -10.68
CA ASP A 361 -31.21 -24.37 -10.65
C ASP A 361 -32.59 -24.69 -10.04
N GLU A 362 -33.45 -23.68 -9.92
CA GLU A 362 -34.79 -23.84 -9.35
C GLU A 362 -35.63 -24.88 -10.13
N ALA A 363 -35.44 -24.93 -11.46
CA ALA A 363 -36.10 -25.89 -12.34
C ALA A 363 -35.61 -27.33 -12.15
N GLY A 364 -34.29 -27.53 -12.03
CA GLY A 364 -33.67 -28.83 -11.78
C GLY A 364 -34.03 -29.40 -10.42
N THR A 365 -34.06 -28.53 -9.40
CA THR A 365 -34.52 -28.88 -8.05
C THR A 365 -35.98 -29.33 -8.07
N HIS A 366 -36.86 -28.60 -8.76
CA HIS A 366 -38.27 -28.97 -8.90
C HIS A 366 -38.46 -30.28 -9.67
N GLN A 367 -37.68 -30.51 -10.74
CA GLN A 367 -37.78 -31.71 -11.56
C GLN A 367 -37.39 -32.98 -10.78
N ILE A 368 -36.36 -32.92 -9.95
CA ILE A 368 -35.93 -34.05 -9.10
C ILE A 368 -37.01 -34.40 -8.07
N LEU A 369 -37.55 -33.38 -7.38
CA LEU A 369 -38.63 -33.57 -6.42
C LEU A 369 -39.90 -34.12 -7.08
N TRP A 370 -40.26 -33.61 -8.26
CA TRP A 370 -41.43 -34.06 -9.01
C TRP A 370 -41.30 -35.53 -9.43
N ARG A 371 -40.16 -35.94 -9.98
CA ARG A 371 -39.91 -37.35 -10.36
C ARG A 371 -40.01 -38.28 -9.15
N TYR A 372 -39.43 -37.87 -8.02
CA TYR A 372 -39.51 -38.64 -6.78
C TYR A 372 -40.95 -38.74 -6.25
N ALA A 373 -41.72 -37.65 -6.29
CA ALA A 373 -43.11 -37.62 -5.88
C ALA A 373 -43.99 -38.57 -6.73
N VAL A 374 -43.82 -38.53 -8.05
CA VAL A 374 -44.54 -39.40 -9.00
C VAL A 374 -44.22 -40.88 -8.76
N VAL A 375 -42.95 -41.22 -8.58
CA VAL A 375 -42.51 -42.61 -8.33
C VAL A 375 -43.04 -43.15 -6.99
N ASN A 376 -43.27 -42.28 -6.00
CA ASN A 376 -43.73 -42.67 -4.66
C ASN A 376 -45.23 -42.45 -4.43
N ASN A 377 -46.02 -42.13 -5.48
CA ASN A 377 -47.45 -41.79 -5.38
C ASN A 377 -47.75 -40.68 -4.34
N MET A 378 -46.91 -39.65 -4.29
CA MET A 378 -47.06 -38.49 -3.40
C MET A 378 -47.32 -37.21 -4.20
N SER A 379 -47.92 -36.20 -3.57
CA SER A 379 -48.01 -34.86 -4.16
C SER A 379 -46.67 -34.11 -3.99
N PRO A 380 -46.09 -33.53 -5.08
CA PRO A 380 -44.85 -32.76 -5.03
C PRO A 380 -44.84 -31.65 -3.98
N ASP A 381 -45.98 -31.00 -3.77
CA ASP A 381 -46.14 -29.86 -2.85
C ASP A 381 -46.26 -30.27 -1.37
N SER A 382 -46.35 -31.57 -1.09
CA SER A 382 -46.61 -32.13 0.25
C SER A 382 -45.50 -33.04 0.79
N LEU A 383 -44.34 -33.06 0.12
CA LEU A 383 -43.20 -33.88 0.52
C LEU A 383 -42.62 -33.43 1.88
N PRO A 384 -42.52 -34.32 2.88
CA PRO A 384 -41.82 -34.04 4.12
C PRO A 384 -40.33 -33.75 3.87
N GLU A 385 -39.74 -32.83 4.64
CA GLU A 385 -38.32 -32.43 4.48
C GLU A 385 -37.33 -33.60 4.56
N GLU A 386 -37.58 -34.59 5.43
CA GLU A 386 -36.76 -35.80 5.51
C GLU A 386 -36.75 -36.59 4.20
N LYS A 387 -37.90 -36.68 3.52
CA LYS A 387 -38.01 -37.36 2.21
C LYS A 387 -37.40 -36.55 1.08
N LYS A 388 -37.51 -35.21 1.11
CA LYS A 388 -36.81 -34.33 0.17
C LYS A 388 -35.29 -34.52 0.27
N ARG A 389 -34.77 -34.54 1.50
CA ARG A 389 -33.35 -34.79 1.76
C ARG A 389 -32.90 -36.14 1.24
N SER A 390 -33.61 -37.22 1.56
CA SER A 390 -33.29 -38.56 1.04
C SER A 390 -33.36 -38.62 -0.49
N CYS A 391 -34.31 -37.92 -1.10
CA CYS A 391 -34.43 -37.78 -2.55
C CYS A 391 -33.18 -37.11 -3.15
N PHE A 392 -32.77 -35.95 -2.64
CA PHE A 392 -31.59 -35.25 -3.15
C PHE A 392 -30.29 -36.02 -2.91
N LEU A 393 -30.12 -36.65 -1.74
CA LEU A 393 -28.97 -37.51 -1.49
C LEU A 393 -28.92 -38.67 -2.49
N SER A 394 -30.05 -39.32 -2.75
CA SER A 394 -30.12 -40.39 -3.76
C SER A 394 -29.85 -39.89 -5.18
N SER A 395 -30.29 -38.67 -5.53
CA SER A 395 -29.98 -38.05 -6.82
C SER A 395 -28.49 -37.75 -6.95
N LEU A 396 -27.90 -37.20 -5.89
CA LEU A 396 -26.49 -36.84 -5.80
C LEU A 396 -25.58 -38.08 -5.89
N THR A 397 -25.94 -39.17 -5.20
CA THR A 397 -25.23 -40.46 -5.27
C THR A 397 -25.13 -41.01 -6.69
N ASN A 398 -26.15 -40.78 -7.53
CA ASN A 398 -26.19 -41.26 -8.93
C ASN A 398 -25.72 -40.21 -9.95
N ASN A 399 -25.19 -39.07 -9.49
CA ASN A 399 -24.76 -37.99 -10.37
C ASN A 399 -23.40 -38.31 -11.00
N SER A 400 -23.30 -38.20 -12.33
CA SER A 400 -22.05 -38.44 -13.07
C SER A 400 -20.92 -37.46 -12.73
N GLN A 401 -21.24 -36.30 -12.14
CA GLN A 401 -20.30 -35.26 -11.73
C GLN A 401 -20.06 -35.23 -10.21
N LEU A 402 -20.40 -36.31 -9.48
CA LEU A 402 -20.26 -36.37 -8.02
C LEU A 402 -18.86 -35.99 -7.51
N SER A 403 -17.80 -36.43 -8.20
CA SER A 403 -16.41 -36.07 -7.87
C SER A 403 -16.17 -34.56 -7.90
N LEU A 404 -16.56 -33.91 -9.01
CA LEU A 404 -16.41 -32.47 -9.19
C LEU A 404 -17.22 -31.70 -8.13
N LEU A 405 -18.46 -32.12 -7.91
CA LEU A 405 -19.34 -31.50 -6.92
C LEU A 405 -18.75 -31.60 -5.50
N LEU A 406 -18.19 -32.75 -5.11
CA LEU A 406 -17.55 -32.89 -3.80
C LEU A 406 -16.31 -32.02 -3.67
N ASN A 407 -15.47 -31.93 -4.71
CA ASN A 407 -14.31 -31.03 -4.72
C ASN A 407 -14.75 -29.56 -4.52
N GLU A 408 -15.75 -29.09 -5.28
CA GLU A 408 -16.31 -27.74 -5.15
C GLU A 408 -16.98 -27.51 -3.80
N PHE A 409 -17.69 -28.50 -3.27
CA PHE A 409 -18.31 -28.42 -1.95
C PHE A 409 -17.26 -28.27 -0.85
N PHE A 410 -16.14 -28.99 -0.88
CA PHE A 410 -15.10 -28.84 0.13
C PHE A 410 -14.39 -27.48 0.01
N ASP A 411 -14.23 -26.96 -1.20
CA ASP A 411 -13.74 -25.60 -1.40
C ASP A 411 -14.72 -24.57 -0.81
N HIS A 412 -16.01 -24.70 -1.09
CA HIS A 412 -17.06 -23.87 -0.53
C HIS A 412 -17.09 -23.97 1.00
N LEU A 413 -17.10 -25.18 1.56
CA LEU A 413 -17.16 -25.41 3.00
C LEU A 413 -15.96 -24.77 3.72
N SER A 414 -14.74 -24.96 3.20
CA SER A 414 -13.55 -24.31 3.75
C SER A 414 -13.60 -22.77 3.64
N SER A 415 -14.43 -22.21 2.74
CA SER A 415 -14.67 -20.76 2.62
C SER A 415 -15.66 -20.21 3.66
N GLN A 416 -16.39 -21.08 4.36
CA GLN A 416 -17.44 -20.68 5.30
C GLN A 416 -17.13 -21.03 6.77
N VAL A 417 -16.20 -21.95 7.01
CA VAL A 417 -15.87 -22.44 8.36
C VAL A 417 -14.68 -21.68 8.98
N ALA A 418 -14.60 -21.74 10.30
CA ALA A 418 -13.48 -21.21 11.07
C ALA A 418 -12.24 -22.13 10.96
N TYR A 419 -11.05 -21.55 10.95
CA TYR A 419 -9.76 -22.26 10.94
C TYR A 419 -9.60 -23.23 12.12
N ALA A 420 -10.13 -22.86 13.29
CA ALA A 420 -10.14 -23.73 14.47
C ALA A 420 -10.87 -25.07 14.21
N SER A 421 -11.73 -25.15 13.19
CA SER A 421 -12.46 -26.37 12.81
C SER A 421 -11.73 -27.22 11.76
N ARG A 422 -10.46 -26.94 11.42
CA ARG A 422 -9.71 -27.65 10.37
C ARG A 422 -9.72 -29.18 10.52
N ALA A 423 -9.59 -29.70 11.74
CA ALA A 423 -9.65 -31.14 12.01
C ALA A 423 -11.02 -31.74 11.64
N ASN A 424 -12.11 -31.00 11.92
CA ASN A 424 -13.47 -31.43 11.59
C ASN A 424 -13.76 -31.30 10.08
N VAL A 425 -13.04 -30.44 9.36
CA VAL A 425 -13.08 -30.40 7.89
C VAL A 425 -12.39 -31.63 7.30
N SER A 426 -11.21 -32.01 7.82
CA SER A 426 -10.57 -33.29 7.46
C SER A 426 -11.48 -34.49 7.72
N GLU A 427 -12.13 -34.52 8.88
CA GLU A 427 -13.11 -35.56 9.21
C GLU A 427 -14.30 -35.55 8.24
N ALA A 428 -14.81 -34.37 7.85
CA ALA A 428 -15.88 -34.24 6.85
C ALA A 428 -15.47 -34.84 5.49
N ILE A 429 -14.23 -34.58 5.04
CA ILE A 429 -13.68 -35.15 3.80
C ILE A 429 -13.66 -36.67 3.88
N GLN A 430 -13.13 -37.22 4.97
CA GLN A 430 -13.05 -38.68 5.17
C GLN A 430 -14.44 -39.33 5.23
N VAL A 431 -15.36 -38.74 5.98
CA VAL A 431 -16.71 -39.29 6.17
C VAL A 431 -17.53 -39.26 4.88
N LEU A 432 -17.45 -38.18 4.10
CA LEU A 432 -18.15 -38.12 2.80
C LEU A 432 -17.50 -39.05 1.78
N LYS A 433 -16.16 -39.16 1.74
CA LYS A 433 -15.45 -40.13 0.89
C LYS A 433 -15.90 -41.57 1.20
N GLN A 434 -16.01 -41.91 2.48
CA GLN A 434 -16.55 -43.22 2.90
C GLN A 434 -18.03 -43.39 2.53
N HIS A 435 -18.83 -42.34 2.70
CA HIS A 435 -20.27 -42.37 2.42
C HIS A 435 -20.58 -42.70 0.96
N PHE A 436 -19.76 -42.23 0.01
CA PHE A 436 -19.94 -42.43 -1.42
C PHE A 436 -19.02 -43.52 -2.03
N SER A 437 -18.29 -44.27 -1.20
CA SER A 437 -17.27 -45.26 -1.63
C SER A 437 -17.77 -46.39 -2.54
N THR A 438 -19.08 -46.64 -2.59
CA THR A 438 -19.70 -47.68 -3.44
C THR A 438 -19.89 -47.26 -4.91
N HIS A 439 -19.59 -46.00 -5.23
CA HIS A 439 -19.67 -45.41 -6.57
C HIS A 439 -18.23 -45.05 -6.96
N ASN A 440 -17.86 -45.11 -8.25
CA ASN A 440 -16.49 -44.87 -8.77
C ASN A 440 -15.98 -43.44 -8.50
N LEU A 441 -15.89 -43.03 -7.23
CA LEU A 441 -15.53 -41.72 -6.76
C LEU A 441 -14.02 -41.58 -6.81
N VAL A 442 -13.56 -40.70 -7.70
CA VAL A 442 -12.18 -40.25 -7.75
C VAL A 442 -12.16 -38.82 -7.23
N LEU A 443 -11.62 -38.62 -6.03
CA LEU A 443 -11.28 -37.28 -5.53
C LEU A 443 -9.87 -36.93 -5.98
N ASP A 444 -9.59 -35.64 -6.14
CA ASP A 444 -8.28 -35.17 -6.59
C ASP A 444 -7.17 -35.65 -5.63
N GLU A 445 -6.06 -36.08 -6.22
CA GLU A 445 -4.90 -36.47 -5.44
C GLU A 445 -4.38 -35.27 -4.66
N GLY A 446 -4.32 -35.38 -3.33
CA GLY A 446 -3.91 -34.27 -2.47
C GLY A 446 -5.00 -33.23 -2.15
N LEU A 447 -6.28 -33.47 -2.47
CA LEU A 447 -7.40 -32.57 -2.17
C LEU A 447 -7.37 -32.04 -0.72
N GLU A 448 -7.19 -32.93 0.26
CA GLU A 448 -7.16 -32.54 1.68
C GLU A 448 -6.05 -31.51 1.95
N LYS A 449 -4.85 -31.75 1.42
CA LYS A 449 -3.71 -30.82 1.54
C LYS A 449 -4.02 -29.47 0.88
N GLN A 450 -4.65 -29.48 -0.29
CA GLN A 450 -5.05 -28.26 -1.00
C GLN A 450 -6.10 -27.47 -0.20
N ILE A 451 -7.12 -28.14 0.35
CA ILE A 451 -8.17 -27.52 1.17
C ILE A 451 -7.58 -26.95 2.47
N MET A 452 -6.66 -27.65 3.12
CA MET A 452 -5.99 -27.13 4.33
C MET A 452 -5.16 -25.88 4.02
N SER A 453 -4.38 -25.89 2.93
CA SER A 453 -3.63 -24.71 2.48
C SER A 453 -4.56 -23.52 2.19
N LYS A 454 -5.67 -23.74 1.47
CA LYS A 454 -6.68 -22.70 1.23
C LYS A 454 -7.30 -22.17 2.52
N LEU A 455 -7.54 -23.04 3.51
CA LEU A 455 -8.09 -22.64 4.80
C LEU A 455 -7.10 -21.76 5.60
N GLU A 456 -5.80 -22.08 5.58
CA GLU A 456 -4.75 -21.26 6.19
C GLU A 456 -4.66 -19.87 5.56
N ILE A 457 -4.66 -19.80 4.22
CA ILE A 457 -4.66 -18.53 3.49
C ILE A 457 -5.93 -17.72 3.83
N ARG A 458 -7.10 -18.35 3.80
CA ARG A 458 -8.39 -17.69 4.11
C ARG A 458 -8.44 -17.19 5.55
N TYR A 459 -7.91 -17.95 6.50
CA TYR A 459 -7.84 -17.54 7.91
C TYR A 459 -7.05 -16.23 8.05
N SER A 460 -5.81 -16.24 7.55
CA SER A 460 -4.93 -15.07 7.57
C SER A 460 -5.58 -13.87 6.87
N SER A 461 -6.14 -14.06 5.67
CA SER A 461 -6.77 -12.98 4.90
C SER A 461 -8.02 -12.40 5.58
N ARG A 462 -8.85 -13.22 6.23
CA ARG A 462 -10.01 -12.72 6.99
C ARG A 462 -9.58 -11.94 8.23
N MET A 463 -8.60 -12.44 8.97
CA MET A 463 -8.10 -11.75 10.17
C MET A 463 -7.39 -10.43 9.81
N VAL A 464 -6.62 -10.42 8.72
CA VAL A 464 -6.02 -9.20 8.18
C VAL A 464 -7.09 -8.20 7.75
N LYS A 465 -8.15 -8.64 7.06
CA LYS A 465 -9.27 -7.76 6.71
C LYS A 465 -9.96 -7.15 7.92
N LEU A 466 -10.11 -7.92 9.00
CA LEU A 466 -10.66 -7.44 10.28
C LEU A 466 -9.78 -6.32 10.85
N ILE A 467 -8.45 -6.55 10.89
CA ILE A 467 -7.45 -5.60 11.38
C ILE A 467 -7.41 -4.34 10.53
N GLU A 468 -7.31 -4.46 9.20
CA GLU A 468 -7.25 -3.34 8.27
C GLU A 468 -8.51 -2.47 8.39
N THR A 469 -9.70 -3.06 8.43
CA THR A 469 -10.95 -2.29 8.58
C THR A 469 -10.96 -1.46 9.88
N PHE A 470 -10.43 -2.01 10.97
CA PHE A 470 -10.31 -1.28 12.24
C PHE A 470 -9.24 -0.19 12.20
N SER A 471 -8.06 -0.53 11.66
CA SER A 471 -6.92 0.38 11.53
C SER A 471 -7.25 1.57 10.62
N ASP A 472 -7.88 1.30 9.47
CA ASP A 472 -8.31 2.32 8.51
C ASP A 472 -9.41 3.20 9.08
N ALA A 473 -10.35 2.65 9.84
CA ALA A 473 -11.40 3.43 10.47
C ALA A 473 -10.84 4.45 11.47
N GLN A 474 -9.85 4.07 12.27
CA GLN A 474 -9.13 4.97 13.19
C GLN A 474 -8.29 5.99 12.43
N ALA A 475 -7.53 5.55 11.43
CA ALA A 475 -6.73 6.43 10.60
C ALA A 475 -7.58 7.52 9.94
N GLN A 476 -8.77 7.18 9.44
CA GLN A 476 -9.71 8.13 8.84
C GLN A 476 -10.24 9.16 9.85
N GLU A 477 -10.31 8.85 11.15
CA GLU A 477 -10.68 9.84 12.17
C GLU A 477 -9.56 10.88 12.35
N ILE A 478 -8.30 10.42 12.44
CA ILE A 478 -7.11 11.29 12.50
C ILE A 478 -7.00 12.14 11.22
N GLU A 479 -7.16 11.51 10.05
CA GLU A 479 -7.08 12.20 8.76
C GLU A 479 -8.10 13.34 8.65
N ALA A 480 -9.33 13.16 9.13
CA ALA A 480 -10.34 14.20 9.11
C ALA A 480 -9.96 15.45 9.92
N GLU A 481 -9.07 15.32 10.91
CA GLU A 481 -8.58 16.44 11.73
C GLU A 481 -7.41 17.17 11.05
N ILE A 482 -6.57 16.45 10.30
CA ILE A 482 -5.31 16.98 9.75
C ILE A 482 -5.38 17.37 8.27
N GLU A 483 -6.32 16.81 7.50
CA GLU A 483 -6.44 16.96 6.04
C GLU A 483 -6.42 18.43 5.60
N TYR A 484 -7.28 19.26 6.18
CA TYR A 484 -7.43 20.65 5.78
C TYR A 484 -6.29 21.56 6.28
N PRO A 485 -5.92 21.56 7.59
CA PRO A 485 -4.80 22.37 8.07
C PRO A 485 -3.49 22.05 7.36
N PHE A 486 -3.21 20.77 7.10
CA PHE A 486 -1.98 20.36 6.44
C PHE A 486 -1.96 20.72 4.96
N HIS A 487 -3.10 20.61 4.27
CA HIS A 487 -3.21 21.08 2.88
C HIS A 487 -2.89 22.58 2.75
N LEU A 488 -3.38 23.41 3.67
CA LEU A 488 -3.04 24.84 3.70
C LEU A 488 -1.55 25.08 3.98
N LYS A 489 -0.94 24.31 4.89
CA LYS A 489 0.50 24.40 5.17
C LYS A 489 1.33 24.08 3.94
N ILE A 490 0.98 23.01 3.21
CA ILE A 490 1.61 22.60 1.95
C ILE A 490 1.54 23.74 0.92
N GLN A 491 0.35 24.29 0.67
CA GLN A 491 0.17 25.39 -0.29
C GLN A 491 0.99 26.64 0.09
N GLN A 492 1.05 26.99 1.37
CA GLN A 492 1.79 28.16 1.84
C GLN A 492 3.31 27.94 1.82
N ALA A 493 3.78 26.73 2.16
CA ALA A 493 5.19 26.37 2.06
C ALA A 493 5.68 26.37 0.61
N GLU A 494 4.90 25.78 -0.31
CA GLU A 494 5.16 25.82 -1.74
C GLU A 494 5.24 27.26 -2.24
N ALA A 495 4.20 28.07 -1.99
CA ALA A 495 4.15 29.45 -2.44
C ALA A 495 5.29 30.32 -1.87
N TYR A 496 5.69 30.09 -0.62
CA TYR A 496 6.83 30.77 0.00
C TYR A 496 8.14 30.40 -0.68
N LEU A 497 8.41 29.10 -0.87
CA LEU A 497 9.66 28.63 -1.45
C LEU A 497 9.77 28.99 -2.94
N THR A 498 8.72 28.78 -3.74
CA THR A 498 8.69 29.21 -5.16
C THR A 498 8.90 30.71 -5.30
N LYS A 499 8.39 31.51 -4.36
CA LYS A 499 8.58 32.96 -4.40
C LYS A 499 10.01 33.37 -4.04
N LYS A 500 10.62 32.66 -3.09
CA LYS A 500 11.96 32.95 -2.59
C LYS A 500 13.07 32.45 -3.52
N TYR A 501 12.85 31.29 -4.14
CA TYR A 501 13.77 30.58 -5.04
C TYR A 501 13.13 30.43 -6.43
N PRO A 502 13.01 31.52 -7.21
CA PRO A 502 12.25 31.51 -8.45
C PRO A 502 12.92 30.73 -9.59
N THR A 503 14.19 30.32 -9.45
CA THR A 503 14.83 29.45 -10.44
C THR A 503 14.58 27.96 -10.18
N THR A 504 14.10 27.61 -8.99
CA THR A 504 13.69 26.25 -8.64
C THR A 504 12.16 26.18 -8.67
N GLU A 505 11.60 25.49 -9.65
CA GLU A 505 10.17 25.13 -9.63
C GLU A 505 9.97 24.02 -8.59
N ILE A 506 9.04 24.19 -7.65
CA ILE A 506 8.90 23.33 -6.47
C ILE A 506 7.44 22.98 -6.29
N HIS A 507 7.16 21.70 -6.06
CA HIS A 507 5.82 21.22 -5.76
C HIS A 507 5.83 20.24 -4.60
N PHE A 508 4.91 20.43 -3.64
CA PHE A 508 4.74 19.51 -2.52
C PHE A 508 3.44 18.73 -2.62
N PHE A 509 3.54 17.42 -2.51
CA PHE A 509 2.42 16.50 -2.59
C PHE A 509 2.19 15.81 -1.24
N THR A 510 0.95 15.87 -0.75
CA THR A 510 0.56 15.11 0.43
C THR A 510 0.34 13.65 0.05
N ASN A 511 1.07 12.73 0.68
CA ASN A 511 0.92 11.30 0.44
C ASN A 511 0.63 10.55 1.74
N ILE A 512 -0.65 10.27 1.98
CA ILE A 512 -1.11 9.48 3.13
C ILE A 512 -1.05 8.00 2.76
N LEU A 513 -0.22 7.22 3.46
CA LEU A 513 0.03 5.82 3.13
C LEU A 513 -1.24 4.95 3.06
N ARG A 514 -2.22 5.21 3.94
CA ARG A 514 -3.53 4.53 3.87
C ARG A 514 -4.25 4.80 2.55
N LYS A 515 -4.31 6.07 2.14
CA LYS A 515 -4.92 6.47 0.87
C LYS A 515 -4.17 5.87 -0.31
N GLN A 516 -2.83 5.89 -0.28
CA GLN A 516 -1.98 5.26 -1.30
C GLN A 516 -2.31 3.77 -1.46
N ARG A 517 -2.30 2.99 -0.38
CA ARG A 517 -2.59 1.54 -0.43
C ARG A 517 -4.01 1.23 -0.90
N ASN A 518 -4.94 2.17 -0.73
CA ASN A 518 -6.32 2.06 -1.22
C ASN A 518 -6.53 2.63 -2.64
N GLY A 519 -5.46 3.06 -3.33
CA GLY A 519 -5.55 3.69 -4.64
C GLY A 519 -6.18 5.09 -4.65
N GLN A 520 -6.36 5.70 -3.46
CA GLN A 520 -6.97 7.02 -3.26
C GLN A 520 -5.93 8.14 -3.25
N HIS A 521 -4.87 7.99 -4.05
CA HIS A 521 -3.77 8.95 -4.10
C HIS A 521 -4.19 10.15 -4.98
N THR A 522 -4.01 11.34 -4.43
CA THR A 522 -4.27 12.63 -5.08
C THR A 522 -2.95 13.35 -5.30
N PRO A 523 -2.65 13.69 -6.56
CA PRO A 523 -2.55 15.12 -6.84
C PRO A 523 -3.14 15.58 -8.18
N PHE A 524 -3.70 14.69 -9.02
CA PHE A 524 -4.11 15.08 -10.38
C PHE A 524 -5.63 15.13 -10.52
N LEU A 525 -6.13 16.31 -10.88
CA LEU A 525 -7.51 16.65 -11.25
C LEU A 525 -7.97 15.98 -12.57
N VAL A 526 -7.63 14.71 -12.80
CA VAL A 526 -7.97 14.00 -14.04
C VAL A 526 -8.65 12.67 -13.70
N SER A 527 -9.97 12.76 -13.48
CA SER A 527 -10.92 11.69 -13.12
C SER A 527 -10.52 10.71 -12.00
N PRO A 528 -11.44 10.28 -11.12
CA PRO A 528 -11.13 9.31 -10.06
C PRO A 528 -10.46 8.02 -10.57
N GLU A 529 -10.85 7.53 -11.74
CA GLU A 529 -10.36 6.30 -12.34
C GLU A 529 -9.00 6.47 -13.07
N GLY A 530 -8.70 7.65 -13.60
CA GLY A 530 -7.40 7.98 -14.19
C GLY A 530 -6.32 8.23 -13.13
N SER A 531 -6.69 8.91 -12.05
CA SER A 531 -5.78 9.23 -10.94
C SER A 531 -5.29 7.98 -10.19
N MET A 532 -6.13 6.96 -9.99
CA MET A 532 -5.77 5.77 -9.22
C MET A 532 -4.63 4.96 -9.88
N ALA A 533 -4.77 4.65 -11.17
CA ALA A 533 -3.75 3.89 -11.88
C ALA A 533 -2.52 4.71 -12.24
N TYR A 534 -2.70 5.98 -12.57
CA TYR A 534 -1.57 6.87 -12.73
C TYR A 534 -0.78 6.99 -11.42
N ALA A 535 -1.43 7.10 -10.26
CA ALA A 535 -0.73 7.16 -8.98
C ALA A 535 -0.06 5.84 -8.57
N LEU A 536 -0.67 4.70 -8.87
CA LEU A 536 -0.03 3.38 -8.70
C LEU A 536 1.20 3.23 -9.59
N MET A 537 1.12 3.71 -10.83
CA MET A 537 2.29 3.78 -11.70
C MET A 537 3.30 4.82 -11.25
N LEU A 538 2.90 6.00 -10.78
CA LEU A 538 3.82 7.04 -10.32
C LEU A 538 4.68 6.52 -9.17
N ASN A 539 4.13 5.76 -8.23
CA ASN A 539 4.87 5.32 -7.06
C ASN A 539 5.79 4.09 -7.28
N ASP A 540 5.69 3.39 -8.42
CA ASP A 540 6.48 2.14 -8.65
C ASP A 540 6.97 1.93 -10.12
N PHE A 541 6.45 2.68 -11.11
CA PHE A 541 6.67 2.39 -12.56
C PHE A 541 6.96 3.62 -13.47
N LEU A 542 6.48 4.83 -13.16
CA LEU A 542 6.61 6.04 -14.01
C LEU A 542 7.44 7.15 -13.39
N LEU A 543 7.40 7.32 -12.07
CA LEU A 543 8.44 8.10 -11.40
C LEU A 543 9.53 7.09 -11.05
N ASN A 544 10.71 7.35 -11.58
CA ASN A 544 11.94 6.82 -11.02
C ASN A 544 11.82 6.73 -9.50
N PRO A 545 12.18 5.60 -8.84
CA PRO A 545 12.20 5.48 -7.39
C PRO A 545 12.65 6.80 -6.76
N ALA A 546 11.82 7.31 -5.87
CA ALA A 546 12.08 8.56 -5.17
C ALA A 546 13.43 8.52 -4.45
N VAL A 547 14.14 9.64 -4.40
CA VAL A 547 15.24 9.79 -3.43
C VAL A 547 14.60 10.16 -2.11
N MET A 548 14.87 9.40 -1.06
CA MET A 548 14.48 9.79 0.29
C MET A 548 15.41 10.92 0.76
N ILE A 549 14.89 12.15 0.85
CA ILE A 549 15.63 13.31 1.37
C ILE A 549 15.89 13.11 2.86
N CYS A 550 14.87 12.64 3.58
CA CYS A 550 14.92 12.31 5.00
C CYS A 550 13.82 11.28 5.32
N GLY A 551 13.88 10.65 6.49
CA GLY A 551 12.82 9.73 6.91
C GLY A 551 13.30 8.42 7.49
N ILE A 552 12.33 7.52 7.69
CA ILE A 552 12.55 6.11 8.01
C ILE A 552 12.32 5.24 6.77
N THR A 553 13.26 4.34 6.50
CA THR A 553 13.14 3.35 5.41
C THR A 553 11.84 2.53 5.56
N PRO A 554 11.08 2.31 4.48
CA PRO A 554 9.84 1.54 4.54
C PRO A 554 10.04 0.08 4.94
N MET A 555 8.93 -0.55 5.35
CA MET A 555 8.86 -1.98 5.52
C MET A 555 9.19 -2.69 4.18
N PRO A 556 10.05 -3.73 4.17
CA PRO A 556 10.44 -4.46 2.96
C PRO A 556 9.25 -4.86 2.08
N PHE A 557 9.32 -4.54 0.80
CA PHE A 557 8.19 -4.58 -0.13
C PHE A 557 7.81 -5.99 -0.56
N ASP A 558 8.77 -6.91 -0.64
CA ASP A 558 8.51 -8.30 -1.07
C ASP A 558 7.93 -9.19 0.05
N LEU A 559 7.78 -8.67 1.27
CA LEU A 559 7.04 -9.37 2.32
C LEU A 559 5.55 -9.46 1.97
N PRO A 560 4.87 -10.61 2.18
CA PRO A 560 3.45 -10.73 1.86
C PRO A 560 2.56 -9.79 2.68
N LYS A 561 1.52 -9.22 2.06
CA LYS A 561 0.55 -8.30 2.68
C LYS A 561 0.10 -8.75 4.06
N ASN A 562 -0.38 -9.98 4.14
CA ASN A 562 -0.92 -10.50 5.39
C ASN A 562 0.14 -10.54 6.48
N PHE A 563 1.37 -10.92 6.13
CA PHE A 563 2.48 -10.96 7.08
C PHE A 563 2.84 -9.55 7.58
N LYS A 564 2.86 -8.55 6.69
CA LYS A 564 3.10 -7.13 7.05
C LYS A 564 2.09 -6.61 8.06
N VAL A 565 0.79 -6.82 7.79
CA VAL A 565 -0.30 -6.36 8.68
C VAL A 565 -0.30 -7.10 10.02
N LEU A 566 -0.02 -8.40 10.02
CA LEU A 566 0.10 -9.16 11.28
C LEU A 566 1.33 -8.73 12.09
N SER A 567 2.42 -8.35 11.41
CA SER A 567 3.62 -7.83 12.08
C SER A 567 3.35 -6.48 12.75
N SER A 568 2.55 -5.59 12.15
CA SER A 568 2.27 -4.27 12.71
C SER A 568 1.40 -4.29 13.98
N ILE A 569 0.66 -5.37 14.21
CA ILE A 569 -0.08 -5.60 15.46
C ILE A 569 0.68 -6.48 16.47
N GLY A 570 1.94 -6.78 16.20
CA GLY A 570 2.81 -7.53 17.11
C GLY A 570 2.50 -9.04 17.20
N VAL A 571 1.89 -9.65 16.18
CA VAL A 571 1.74 -11.12 16.12
C VAL A 571 3.10 -11.80 16.07
N PHE A 572 4.08 -11.19 15.39
CA PHE A 572 5.45 -11.67 15.34
C PHE A 572 6.32 -10.91 16.38
N PRO A 573 7.04 -11.60 17.28
CA PRO A 573 7.75 -10.94 18.38
C PRO A 573 8.84 -9.96 17.90
N GLU A 574 8.91 -8.78 18.51
CA GLU A 574 9.86 -7.71 18.11
C GLU A 574 11.32 -8.18 18.16
N GLY A 575 11.71 -8.93 19.19
CA GLY A 575 13.08 -9.45 19.33
C GLY A 575 13.48 -10.44 18.25
N GLU A 576 12.51 -11.12 17.62
CA GLU A 576 12.77 -12.01 16.48
C GLU A 576 12.72 -11.26 15.14
N TRP A 577 11.94 -10.19 15.05
CA TRP A 577 11.71 -9.43 13.82
C TRP A 577 12.26 -8.01 13.90
N THR A 578 13.53 -7.94 14.29
CA THR A 578 14.34 -6.72 14.20
C THR A 578 15.25 -6.82 12.98
N LEU A 579 15.24 -5.78 12.15
CA LEU A 579 16.11 -5.62 10.99
C LEU A 579 17.23 -4.63 11.30
N LYS A 580 18.39 -4.84 10.70
CA LYS A 580 19.54 -3.94 10.81
C LYS A 580 19.75 -3.15 9.52
N GLN A 581 20.23 -1.93 9.62
CA GLN A 581 20.67 -1.16 8.46
C GLN A 581 22.04 -0.56 8.74
N ASN A 582 22.99 -0.77 7.83
CA ASN A 582 24.33 -0.22 7.90
C ASN A 582 24.26 1.30 7.74
N LEU A 583 25.09 2.06 8.47
CA LEU A 583 25.19 3.52 8.36
C LEU A 583 26.10 3.98 7.21
N VAL A 584 27.08 3.17 6.83
CA VAL A 584 28.01 3.48 5.72
C VAL A 584 27.46 2.92 4.41
N ALA A 585 27.51 3.72 3.35
CA ALA A 585 26.99 3.37 2.04
C ALA A 585 27.99 2.59 1.17
N GLU A 586 29.29 2.85 1.32
CA GLU A 586 30.36 2.11 0.65
C GLU A 586 30.67 0.83 1.42
N TYR A 587 30.36 -0.33 0.82
CA TYR A 587 30.96 -1.57 1.28
C TYR A 587 32.45 -1.52 0.98
N ILE A 588 33.29 -1.98 1.91
CA ILE A 588 34.71 -2.23 1.61
C ILE A 588 34.75 -3.33 0.53
N THR A 589 34.83 -2.93 -0.74
CA THR A 589 35.25 -3.83 -1.80
C THR A 589 36.70 -4.17 -1.49
N LYS A 590 36.96 -5.41 -1.05
CA LYS A 590 38.31 -5.95 -1.20
C LYS A 590 38.63 -5.81 -2.67
N ASP A 591 39.60 -4.95 -3.00
CA ASP A 591 40.11 -4.83 -4.35
C ASP A 591 40.28 -6.24 -4.90
N LEU A 592 39.49 -6.58 -5.92
CA LEU A 592 39.80 -7.70 -6.78
C LEU A 592 41.14 -7.31 -7.39
N ALA A 593 42.21 -7.85 -6.80
CA ALA A 593 43.54 -7.78 -7.38
C ALA A 593 43.40 -8.32 -8.80
N VAL A 594 43.36 -7.40 -9.76
CA VAL A 594 43.57 -7.73 -11.15
C VAL A 594 44.98 -8.28 -11.18
N GLU A 595 45.11 -9.59 -11.30
CA GLU A 595 46.37 -10.21 -11.70
C GLU A 595 46.65 -9.76 -13.13
N THR A 596 47.24 -8.56 -13.27
CA THR A 596 48.00 -8.23 -14.46
C THR A 596 49.28 -9.04 -14.40
N GLU A 597 49.29 -10.18 -15.08
CA GLU A 597 50.53 -10.78 -15.56
C GLU A 597 51.19 -9.78 -16.52
N GLY A 598 52.37 -9.28 -16.17
CA GLY A 598 53.17 -8.41 -17.03
C GLY A 598 54.08 -7.48 -16.23
N GLU A 599 55.35 -7.86 -16.19
CA GLU A 599 56.51 -7.19 -15.60
C GLU A 599 56.56 -5.66 -15.79
N ASP A 600 56.79 -4.91 -14.71
CA ASP A 600 58.04 -4.16 -14.54
C ASP A 600 58.13 -3.50 -13.14
N GLU A 601 59.23 -3.79 -12.46
CA GLU A 601 59.64 -3.16 -11.21
C GLU A 601 60.11 -1.72 -11.47
N GLN A 602 59.45 -0.71 -10.88
CA GLN A 602 60.09 0.33 -10.05
C GLN A 602 59.10 1.43 -9.58
N GLU A 603 59.30 1.84 -8.32
CA GLU A 603 58.85 3.11 -7.71
C GLU A 603 57.38 3.30 -7.28
N LYS A 604 57.07 2.95 -6.02
CA LYS A 604 57.05 3.86 -4.85
C LYS A 604 56.18 3.27 -3.72
N LYS A 605 56.82 3.05 -2.57
CA LYS A 605 56.17 2.72 -1.30
C LYS A 605 55.18 3.84 -0.90
N LYS A 606 53.88 3.61 -1.08
CA LYS A 606 52.85 4.28 -0.26
C LYS A 606 52.83 3.63 1.13
N PRO A 607 52.61 4.41 2.22
CA PRO A 607 52.56 3.85 3.57
C PRO A 607 51.35 2.92 3.70
N PRO A 608 51.36 1.97 4.66
CA PRO A 608 50.22 1.09 4.87
C PRO A 608 49.04 1.95 5.30
N VAL A 609 48.00 1.99 4.47
CA VAL A 609 46.70 2.49 4.88
C VAL A 609 46.27 1.60 6.04
N ASN A 610 46.15 2.20 7.22
CA ASN A 610 45.57 1.56 8.39
C ASN A 610 44.14 1.13 8.00
N LEU A 611 43.97 -0.15 7.65
CA LEU A 611 42.68 -0.82 7.61
C LEU A 611 42.19 -0.96 9.05
N GLN A 612 41.70 0.14 9.62
CA GLN A 612 40.66 0.04 10.64
C GLN A 612 39.42 -0.40 9.87
N ILE A 613 39.13 -1.70 9.92
CA ILE A 613 37.80 -2.22 9.65
C ILE A 613 36.90 -1.49 10.65
N LEU A 614 36.27 -0.39 10.23
CA LEU A 614 35.15 0.20 10.95
C LEU A 614 34.16 -0.95 11.10
N GLN A 615 33.92 -1.39 12.33
CA GLN A 615 32.76 -2.22 12.62
C GLN A 615 31.59 -1.47 12.00
N GLU A 616 30.91 -2.06 11.00
CA GLU A 616 29.80 -1.41 10.31
C GLU A 616 28.81 -0.93 11.38
N GLU A 617 28.78 0.37 11.63
CA GLU A 617 27.82 0.93 12.57
C GLU A 617 26.44 0.65 11.99
N THR A 618 25.61 -0.02 12.78
CA THR A 618 24.29 -0.47 12.36
C THR A 618 23.22 0.08 13.28
N GLU A 619 22.12 0.52 12.68
CA GLU A 619 20.89 0.85 13.40
C GLU A 619 19.93 -0.33 13.33
N SER A 620 19.05 -0.45 14.33
CA SER A 620 18.09 -1.56 14.46
C SER A 620 16.66 -1.08 14.46
N PHE A 621 15.80 -1.77 13.71
CA PHE A 621 14.40 -1.41 13.51
C PHE A 621 13.50 -2.61 13.74
N VAL A 622 12.45 -2.42 14.54
CA VAL A 622 11.39 -3.42 14.68
C VAL A 622 10.56 -3.41 13.40
N LEU A 623 10.49 -4.55 12.71
CA LEU A 623 9.80 -4.67 11.42
C LEU A 623 8.37 -4.13 11.50
N GLY A 624 7.61 -4.52 12.53
CA GLY A 624 6.22 -4.10 12.71
C GLY A 624 6.01 -2.60 12.95
N LYS A 625 7.07 -1.84 13.25
CA LYS A 625 7.04 -0.39 13.44
C LYS A 625 7.46 0.39 12.20
N LEU A 626 7.99 -0.29 11.17
CA LEU A 626 8.34 0.35 9.91
C LEU A 626 7.06 0.75 9.15
N PRO A 627 7.06 1.90 8.44
CA PRO A 627 5.89 2.33 7.70
C PRO A 627 5.61 1.36 6.54
N ASN A 628 4.38 0.87 6.45
CA ASN A 628 3.95 -0.03 5.38
C ASN A 628 3.50 0.78 4.15
N TRP A 629 4.39 0.87 3.16
CA TRP A 629 4.12 1.62 1.91
C TRP A 629 3.29 0.82 0.90
N GLY A 630 2.94 -0.42 1.23
CA GLY A 630 2.20 -1.33 0.36
C GLY A 630 3.08 -2.45 -0.19
N GLU A 631 2.66 -2.98 -1.33
CA GLU A 631 3.37 -4.02 -2.07
C GLU A 631 3.74 -3.47 -3.46
N ILE A 632 4.84 -3.98 -4.01
CA ILE A 632 5.33 -3.66 -5.35
C ILE A 632 4.77 -4.63 -6.41
N ILE A 633 4.11 -5.68 -5.93
CA ILE A 633 3.40 -6.62 -6.77
C ILE A 633 2.06 -6.00 -7.16
N ILE A 634 2.06 -5.25 -8.26
CA ILE A 634 0.83 -4.74 -8.87
C ILE A 634 0.31 -5.78 -9.88
N PRO A 635 -0.94 -6.28 -9.75
CA PRO A 635 -1.51 -7.21 -10.72
C PRO A 635 -1.57 -6.62 -12.13
N ARG A 636 -1.23 -7.40 -13.16
CA ARG A 636 -1.31 -6.98 -14.57
C ARG A 636 -2.67 -6.41 -14.95
N GLU A 637 -3.75 -7.00 -14.42
CA GLU A 637 -5.14 -6.58 -14.62
C GLU A 637 -5.38 -5.11 -14.29
N MET A 638 -4.64 -4.56 -13.31
CA MET A 638 -4.71 -3.13 -12.98
C MET A 638 -4.09 -2.28 -14.09
N PHE A 639 -2.98 -2.70 -14.71
CA PHE A 639 -2.42 -1.96 -15.86
C PHE A 639 -3.36 -2.03 -17.06
N LEU A 640 -3.94 -3.19 -17.34
CA LEU A 640 -4.90 -3.39 -18.43
C LEU A 640 -6.16 -2.53 -18.25
N GLY A 641 -6.74 -2.51 -17.05
CA GLY A 641 -7.94 -1.73 -16.76
C GLY A 641 -7.75 -0.21 -16.92
N HIS A 642 -6.50 0.25 -16.96
CA HIS A 642 -6.18 1.67 -16.94
C HIS A 642 -5.21 2.13 -18.04
N ALA A 643 -4.83 1.26 -18.97
CA ALA A 643 -3.89 1.58 -20.04
C ALA A 643 -4.31 2.82 -20.84
N LEU A 644 -5.60 2.96 -21.17
CA LEU A 644 -6.13 4.10 -21.91
C LEU A 644 -5.92 5.45 -21.18
N PRO A 645 -6.37 5.62 -19.92
CA PRO A 645 -6.03 6.81 -19.12
C PRO A 645 -4.53 7.13 -19.09
N ILE A 646 -3.68 6.10 -18.96
CA ILE A 646 -2.22 6.28 -18.90
C ILE A 646 -1.69 6.82 -20.23
N PHE A 647 -2.08 6.22 -21.36
CA PHE A 647 -1.68 6.68 -22.69
C PHE A 647 -2.18 8.10 -22.98
N LEU A 648 -3.42 8.43 -22.59
CA LEU A 648 -3.94 9.79 -22.74
C LEU A 648 -3.08 10.79 -21.95
N ARG A 649 -2.70 10.45 -20.72
CA ARG A 649 -1.84 11.32 -19.89
C ARG A 649 -0.43 11.47 -20.46
N GLU A 650 0.21 10.40 -20.91
CA GLU A 650 1.53 10.51 -21.55
C GLU A 650 1.45 11.28 -22.87
N SER A 651 0.32 11.21 -23.59
CA SER A 651 0.09 12.02 -24.79
C SER A 651 0.00 13.53 -24.50
N GLU A 652 -0.49 13.93 -23.33
CA GLU A 652 -0.46 15.35 -22.92
C GLU A 652 0.98 15.87 -22.81
N LYS A 653 1.93 15.06 -22.37
CA LYS A 653 3.36 15.44 -22.30
C LYS A 653 3.97 15.77 -23.67
N ILE A 654 3.39 15.25 -24.75
CA ILE A 654 3.78 15.60 -26.12
C ILE A 654 3.53 17.09 -26.37
N SER A 655 2.42 17.63 -25.86
CA SER A 655 2.10 19.06 -25.98
C SER A 655 3.07 19.97 -25.22
N HIS A 656 3.79 19.42 -24.22
CA HIS A 656 4.85 20.09 -23.46
C HIS A 656 6.27 19.86 -24.03
N ARG A 657 6.40 19.42 -25.28
CA ARG A 657 7.68 19.12 -25.96
C ARG A 657 8.53 18.04 -25.27
N ASN A 658 7.91 17.15 -24.49
CA ASN A 658 8.60 16.07 -23.77
C ASN A 658 8.32 14.69 -24.39
N LEU A 659 8.33 14.63 -25.73
CA LEU A 659 8.00 13.43 -26.50
C LEU A 659 8.91 12.23 -26.19
N PRO A 660 10.25 12.35 -26.09
CA PRO A 660 11.11 11.21 -25.77
C PRO A 660 10.76 10.52 -24.45
N LYS A 661 10.50 11.31 -23.38
CA LYS A 661 10.08 10.78 -22.07
C LYS A 661 8.74 10.08 -22.14
N ALA A 662 7.78 10.66 -22.87
CA ALA A 662 6.46 10.07 -23.06
C ALA A 662 6.54 8.72 -23.78
N LEU A 663 7.35 8.62 -24.84
CA LEU A 663 7.54 7.38 -25.59
C LEU A 663 8.20 6.28 -24.74
N LEU A 664 9.25 6.60 -23.98
CA LEU A 664 9.88 5.64 -23.06
C LEU A 664 8.89 5.09 -22.01
N ASN A 665 7.98 5.94 -21.52
CA ASN A 665 6.94 5.51 -20.59
C ASN A 665 5.87 4.64 -21.26
N CYS A 666 5.48 4.98 -22.49
CA CYS A 666 4.56 4.17 -23.29
C CYS A 666 5.13 2.78 -23.59
N TRP A 667 6.40 2.68 -24.00
CA TRP A 667 7.05 1.38 -24.23
C TRP A 667 7.21 0.56 -22.95
N TRP A 668 7.45 1.21 -21.81
CA TRP A 668 7.45 0.51 -20.52
C TRP A 668 6.08 -0.12 -20.20
N LEU A 669 4.99 0.61 -20.45
CA LEU A 669 3.64 0.08 -20.29
C LEU A 669 3.36 -1.05 -21.30
N GLU A 670 3.77 -0.90 -22.55
CA GLU A 670 3.65 -1.93 -23.57
C GLU A 670 4.42 -3.20 -23.21
N MET A 671 5.64 -3.09 -22.67
CA MET A 671 6.41 -4.21 -22.16
C MET A 671 5.64 -4.98 -21.08
N ILE A 672 5.06 -4.27 -20.10
CA ILE A 672 4.29 -4.89 -19.01
C ILE A 672 3.01 -5.55 -19.52
N VAL A 673 2.31 -4.92 -20.45
CA VAL A 673 0.99 -5.38 -20.90
C VAL A 673 1.12 -6.49 -21.94
N CYS A 674 2.05 -6.36 -22.88
CA CYS A 674 2.15 -7.18 -24.09
C CYS A 674 3.31 -8.18 -24.08
N ILE A 675 4.44 -7.87 -23.41
CA ILE A 675 5.68 -8.68 -23.51
C ILE A 675 5.87 -9.60 -22.30
N ASP A 676 5.69 -9.09 -21.07
CA ASP A 676 5.79 -9.92 -19.87
C ASP A 676 4.76 -11.07 -19.98
N ARG A 677 5.07 -12.28 -19.48
CA ARG A 677 4.15 -13.43 -19.57
C ARG A 677 2.95 -13.26 -18.65
N GLU A 678 1.78 -13.77 -19.02
CA GLU A 678 0.54 -13.64 -18.23
C GLU A 678 0.72 -14.09 -16.76
N ASP A 679 1.48 -15.17 -16.53
CA ASP A 679 1.75 -15.74 -15.21
C ASP A 679 2.92 -15.06 -14.46
N ASP A 680 3.70 -14.21 -15.14
CA ASP A 680 4.86 -13.53 -14.54
C ASP A 680 4.46 -12.21 -13.87
N LEU A 681 5.13 -11.89 -12.77
CA LEU A 681 5.01 -10.60 -12.11
C LEU A 681 5.55 -9.49 -13.03
N PRO A 682 4.80 -8.38 -13.21
CA PRO A 682 5.28 -7.23 -13.95
C PRO A 682 6.62 -6.71 -13.44
N THR A 683 7.48 -6.28 -14.35
CA THR A 683 8.81 -5.76 -14.01
C THR A 683 8.71 -4.41 -13.27
N SER A 684 9.05 -4.38 -11.98
CA SER A 684 9.08 -3.13 -11.17
C SER A 684 10.46 -2.46 -11.21
N LEU A 685 10.46 -1.16 -11.50
CA LEU A 685 11.69 -0.36 -11.52
C LEU A 685 12.27 -0.17 -10.12
N THR A 686 11.41 -0.01 -9.13
CA THR A 686 11.80 0.11 -7.72
C THR A 686 12.49 -1.17 -7.26
N ARG A 687 11.95 -2.34 -7.61
CA ARG A 687 12.59 -3.63 -7.35
C ARG A 687 13.94 -3.78 -8.04
N LEU A 688 14.03 -3.37 -9.30
CA LEU A 688 15.30 -3.38 -10.06
C LEU A 688 16.34 -2.44 -9.45
N LEU A 689 15.93 -1.32 -8.85
CA LEU A 689 16.86 -0.42 -8.18
C LEU A 689 17.54 -1.11 -6.99
N TRP A 690 16.78 -1.84 -6.16
CA TRP A 690 17.37 -2.52 -5.00
C TRP A 690 17.97 -3.89 -5.34
N ASN A 691 17.65 -4.47 -6.49
CA ASN A 691 18.18 -5.75 -6.95
C ASN A 691 18.53 -5.65 -8.46
N PRO A 692 19.59 -4.90 -8.82
CA PRO A 692 19.96 -4.67 -10.23
C PRO A 692 20.36 -5.96 -10.97
N GLU A 693 20.74 -7.01 -10.26
CA GLU A 693 20.97 -8.36 -10.78
C GLU A 693 19.69 -9.05 -11.28
N GLY A 694 18.52 -8.53 -10.92
CA GLY A 694 17.22 -9.00 -11.40
C GLY A 694 16.90 -8.61 -12.84
N ARG A 695 17.71 -7.75 -13.47
CA ARG A 695 17.54 -7.33 -14.87
C ARG A 695 17.65 -8.50 -15.84
N ASN A 696 16.89 -8.44 -16.93
CA ASN A 696 16.72 -9.55 -17.84
C ASN A 696 18.05 -10.03 -18.45
N PHE A 697 18.89 -9.12 -18.94
CA PHE A 697 20.15 -9.51 -19.59
C PHE A 697 21.13 -10.22 -18.64
N ILE A 698 21.09 -9.89 -17.34
CA ILE A 698 21.91 -10.53 -16.32
C ILE A 698 21.36 -11.92 -16.00
N ARG A 699 20.06 -12.01 -15.73
CA ARG A 699 19.39 -13.26 -15.38
C ARG A 699 19.48 -14.30 -16.49
N ASP A 700 19.27 -13.86 -17.72
CA ASP A 700 19.24 -14.73 -18.90
C ASP A 700 20.64 -14.85 -19.56
N GLN A 701 21.67 -14.27 -18.93
CA GLN A 701 23.07 -14.31 -19.37
C GLN A 701 23.26 -13.93 -20.85
N ARG A 702 22.51 -12.90 -21.29
CA ARG A 702 22.58 -12.37 -22.66
C ARG A 702 23.97 -11.83 -22.95
N LYS A 703 24.41 -11.93 -24.20
CA LYS A 703 25.74 -11.50 -24.66
C LYS A 703 25.62 -10.71 -25.95
N GLY A 704 26.65 -9.93 -26.27
CA GLY A 704 26.76 -9.19 -27.52
C GLY A 704 27.42 -7.83 -27.28
N PRO A 705 27.89 -7.15 -28.34
CA PRO A 705 28.72 -5.95 -28.20
C PRO A 705 28.07 -4.81 -27.40
N LEU A 706 26.75 -4.62 -27.54
CA LEU A 706 26.02 -3.60 -26.78
C LEU A 706 25.85 -3.99 -25.30
N ILE A 707 25.66 -5.28 -24.99
CA ILE A 707 25.60 -5.76 -23.60
C ILE A 707 26.97 -5.60 -22.94
N ASP A 708 28.05 -5.97 -23.64
CA ASP A 708 29.42 -5.79 -23.15
C ASP A 708 29.73 -4.30 -22.91
N ALA A 709 29.25 -3.40 -23.78
CA ALA A 709 29.38 -1.96 -23.58
C ALA A 709 28.59 -1.46 -22.36
N ILE A 710 27.36 -1.93 -22.15
CA ILE A 710 26.56 -1.61 -20.95
C ILE A 710 27.28 -2.07 -19.68
N MET A 711 27.76 -3.32 -19.66
CA MET A 711 28.49 -3.87 -18.51
C MET A 711 29.77 -3.08 -18.22
N LYS A 712 30.52 -2.71 -19.27
CA LYS A 712 31.70 -1.86 -19.13
C LYS A 712 31.35 -0.48 -18.59
N MET A 713 30.29 0.16 -19.10
CA MET A 713 29.84 1.46 -18.58
C MET A 713 29.46 1.37 -17.10
N GLU A 714 28.79 0.31 -16.67
CA GLU A 714 28.44 0.12 -15.25
C GLU A 714 29.64 -0.20 -14.37
N GLN A 715 30.66 -0.87 -14.92
CA GLN A 715 31.93 -1.07 -14.23
C GLN A 715 32.71 0.23 -14.07
N ASP A 716 32.78 1.04 -15.13
CA ASP A 716 33.47 2.33 -15.15
C ASP A 716 32.71 3.39 -14.32
N TYR A 717 31.37 3.29 -14.28
CA TYR A 717 30.47 4.21 -13.58
C TYR A 717 29.40 3.45 -12.78
N PRO A 718 29.73 2.93 -11.58
CA PRO A 718 28.79 2.15 -10.76
C PRO A 718 27.50 2.90 -10.38
N ALA A 719 27.53 4.23 -10.33
CA ALA A 719 26.36 5.07 -10.06
C ALA A 719 25.25 4.93 -11.10
N LEU A 720 25.54 4.43 -12.32
CA LEU A 720 24.53 4.16 -13.33
C LEU A 720 23.46 3.17 -12.85
N GLN A 721 23.84 2.18 -12.04
CA GLN A 721 22.90 1.22 -11.46
C GLN A 721 21.97 1.83 -10.40
N LEU A 722 22.24 3.06 -9.97
CA LEU A 722 21.41 3.83 -9.04
C LEU A 722 20.45 4.77 -9.78
N ASP A 723 20.58 4.93 -11.09
CA ASP A 723 19.72 5.78 -11.90
C ASP A 723 18.55 4.99 -12.47
N PRO A 724 17.29 5.38 -12.20
CA PRO A 724 16.19 4.56 -12.65
C PRO A 724 15.83 4.74 -14.13
N TRP A 725 16.25 5.83 -14.79
CA TRP A 725 16.15 5.91 -16.25
C TRP A 725 17.14 4.96 -16.93
N TRP A 726 18.34 4.78 -16.37
CA TRP A 726 19.32 3.81 -16.86
C TRP A 726 18.81 2.37 -16.73
N LEU A 727 18.26 2.01 -15.56
CA LEU A 727 17.68 0.69 -15.34
C LEU A 727 16.49 0.44 -16.28
N LYS A 728 15.59 1.41 -16.43
CA LYS A 728 14.46 1.35 -17.38
C LYS A 728 14.94 1.16 -18.81
N PHE A 729 15.92 1.94 -19.26
CA PHE A 729 16.49 1.86 -20.61
C PHE A 729 17.11 0.49 -20.88
N THR A 730 18.00 0.02 -20.01
CA THR A 730 18.70 -1.26 -20.19
C THR A 730 17.74 -2.45 -20.18
N GLU A 731 16.68 -2.42 -19.36
CA GLU A 731 15.66 -3.46 -19.35
C GLU A 731 14.81 -3.45 -20.63
N MET A 732 14.29 -2.29 -21.07
CA MET A 732 13.49 -2.20 -22.32
C MET A 732 14.28 -2.63 -23.55
N LEU A 733 15.53 -2.18 -23.66
CA LEU A 733 16.40 -2.48 -24.79
C LEU A 733 16.53 -4.00 -25.02
N VAL A 734 16.60 -4.78 -23.95
CA VAL A 734 16.77 -6.24 -23.99
C VAL A 734 15.45 -6.95 -24.25
N ARG A 735 14.33 -6.45 -23.71
CA ARG A 735 13.02 -7.11 -23.82
C ARG A 735 12.38 -6.97 -25.20
N PHE A 736 12.54 -5.82 -25.85
CA PHE A 736 11.96 -5.57 -27.18
C PHE A 736 12.67 -6.30 -28.32
N GLU A 737 13.88 -6.83 -28.10
CA GLU A 737 14.54 -7.76 -29.03
C GLU A 737 13.67 -9.01 -29.24
N SER A 738 13.35 -9.69 -28.14
CA SER A 738 12.67 -10.99 -28.12
C SER A 738 11.22 -10.98 -28.61
N TYR A 739 10.63 -9.80 -28.81
CA TYR A 739 9.24 -9.64 -29.24
C TYR A 739 9.08 -9.45 -30.75
N GLU A 740 10.09 -8.90 -31.44
CA GLU A 740 9.99 -8.51 -32.86
C GLU A 740 10.81 -9.41 -33.80
N GLN A 741 11.65 -10.31 -33.28
CA GLN A 741 12.53 -11.19 -34.05
C GLN A 741 12.10 -12.67 -33.92
N ASP A 742 12.01 -13.40 -35.05
CA ASP A 742 11.61 -14.82 -35.09
C ASP A 742 12.63 -15.71 -34.36
N ASP A 743 12.16 -16.81 -33.72
CA ASP A 743 12.89 -17.73 -32.82
C ASP A 743 14.18 -18.40 -33.39
N GLU A 744 14.60 -18.11 -34.62
CA GLU A 744 15.64 -18.88 -35.35
C GLU A 744 17.04 -18.23 -35.42
N GLU A 745 17.26 -16.99 -34.99
CA GLU A 745 18.60 -16.35 -34.99
C GLU A 745 19.22 -16.29 -33.57
N GLU A 746 20.53 -16.57 -33.47
CA GLU A 746 21.26 -16.33 -32.22
C GLU A 746 21.19 -14.83 -31.88
N PRO A 747 20.80 -14.47 -30.64
CA PRO A 747 20.67 -13.08 -30.23
C PRO A 747 22.04 -12.40 -30.27
N ASP A 748 22.25 -11.50 -31.24
CA ASP A 748 23.46 -10.71 -31.36
C ASP A 748 23.09 -9.24 -31.16
N PHE A 749 23.40 -8.69 -29.98
CA PHE A 749 23.17 -7.28 -29.64
C PHE A 749 24.17 -6.35 -30.35
N GLU A 750 24.33 -6.49 -31.67
CA GLU A 750 25.03 -5.56 -32.55
C GLU A 750 24.11 -4.40 -32.99
N LEU A 751 24.70 -3.25 -33.36
CA LEU A 751 23.90 -2.06 -33.70
C LEU A 751 23.07 -2.24 -34.99
N ASN A 752 23.59 -3.00 -35.95
CA ASN A 752 22.96 -3.32 -37.23
C ASN A 752 21.80 -4.32 -37.08
N THR A 753 21.82 -5.17 -36.06
CA THR A 753 20.80 -6.20 -35.77
C THR A 753 19.65 -5.69 -34.89
N LEU A 754 19.78 -4.51 -34.25
CA LEU A 754 18.70 -3.92 -33.46
C LEU A 754 17.43 -3.68 -34.30
N SER A 755 16.27 -3.99 -33.72
CA SER A 755 14.96 -3.66 -34.27
C SER A 755 14.73 -2.15 -34.39
N GLU A 756 13.73 -1.72 -35.16
CA GLU A 756 13.36 -0.30 -35.25
C GLU A 756 12.95 0.25 -33.89
N THR A 757 12.19 -0.51 -33.10
CA THR A 757 11.77 -0.13 -31.75
C THR A 757 12.97 0.03 -30.82
N GLN A 758 13.94 -0.89 -30.84
CA GLN A 758 15.16 -0.76 -30.04
C GLN A 758 15.99 0.48 -30.44
N LYS A 759 16.15 0.76 -31.74
CA LYS A 759 16.81 1.97 -32.23
C LYS A 759 16.09 3.23 -31.74
N ASN A 760 14.75 3.24 -31.75
CA ASN A 760 13.95 4.34 -31.25
C ASN A 760 14.07 4.52 -29.73
N ILE A 761 14.15 3.43 -28.96
CA ILE A 761 14.40 3.46 -27.50
C ILE A 761 15.76 4.12 -27.22
N VAL A 762 16.83 3.70 -27.92
CA VAL A 762 18.17 4.29 -27.78
C VAL A 762 18.13 5.78 -28.11
N PHE A 763 17.49 6.17 -29.22
CA PHE A 763 17.35 7.57 -29.60
C PHE A 763 16.59 8.38 -28.55
N CYS A 764 15.43 7.89 -28.08
CA CYS A 764 14.62 8.59 -27.09
C CYS A 764 15.34 8.72 -25.75
N PHE A 765 16.07 7.69 -25.31
CA PHE A 765 16.89 7.75 -24.11
C PHE A 765 17.99 8.81 -24.26
N ALA A 766 18.73 8.81 -25.38
CA ALA A 766 19.78 9.81 -25.63
C ALA A 766 19.25 11.25 -25.65
N GLN A 767 18.06 11.47 -26.23
CA GLN A 767 17.39 12.78 -26.22
C GLN A 767 16.92 13.18 -24.82
N HIS A 768 16.35 12.24 -24.06
CA HIS A 768 15.94 12.49 -22.67
C HIS A 768 17.12 12.91 -21.79
N MET A 769 18.24 12.23 -21.98
CA MET A 769 19.52 12.50 -21.32
C MET A 769 20.24 13.75 -21.84
N ARG A 770 19.73 14.42 -22.88
CA ARG A 770 20.37 15.58 -23.54
C ARG A 770 21.83 15.30 -23.95
N ILE A 771 22.14 14.09 -24.42
CA ILE A 771 23.51 13.73 -24.84
C ILE A 771 24.02 14.63 -25.96
N SER A 772 23.13 15.16 -26.81
CA SER A 772 23.46 16.17 -27.82
C SER A 772 24.09 17.43 -27.24
N ASP A 773 23.72 17.81 -26.02
CA ASP A 773 24.21 19.01 -25.36
C ASP A 773 25.63 18.77 -24.82
N ILE A 774 25.95 17.51 -24.49
CA ILE A 774 27.29 17.06 -24.08
C ILE A 774 28.23 16.96 -25.30
N ILE A 775 27.73 16.48 -26.45
CA ILE A 775 28.54 16.33 -27.68
C ILE A 775 28.87 17.68 -28.33
N ASN A 776 28.02 18.71 -28.13
CA ASN A 776 28.24 20.06 -28.69
C ASN A 776 29.06 20.99 -27.78
N PHE A 777 29.36 20.57 -26.55
CA PHE A 777 30.26 21.26 -25.61
C PHE A 777 31.70 20.81 -25.83
#